data_AF-F6Y6F3-F1
#
_entry.id   AF-F6Y6F3-F1
#
_cell.length_a   1.000
_cell.length_b   1.000
_cell.length_c   1.000
_cell.angle_alpha   90.00
_cell.angle_beta   90.00
_cell.angle_gamma   90.00
#
_symmetry.space_group_name_H-M   'P 1'
#
loop_
_entity.id
_entity.type
_entity.pdbx_description
1 polymer ?
#
loop_
_entity_poly.entity_id
_entity_poly.type
_entity_poly.pdbx_seq_one_letter_code
_entity_poly.pdbx_strand_id
1 'polypeptide(L)'
;MPEPTKKEENEAPAPAPAPASAPAPAPAPPSGEPNKEKEAGTAPAKGLGSRALERKDSEWSLGDSPAGEDQDKQNANSQLSTLLVEKPQSGAVKVGENITFIAKVKAEDLLRKPTIKWFKGKWMDLASKAGKHLQLKETFERHSRVYTFEMQIIKAKENFAGNYRCEVTYKDKFDSCSFDLEVHESTGTTPNIDIRSAFKRSGEGQEDAGELDFSGLLKRREVKQQEETPEVDVWELLKNAKPSEYEKIAFQYGITDLRGMLKRLKRMRRVEKKSAAFARILDPAYQVDKGGRVRFVVELADPKLEVKWYKNGQEIRPSTKYIFEHKGCERIMFINNCLLTDDSEYYVTAGDEKCSTELFVREPPVMVTKQLEDTKAYCGERVELECEVSEDDANVKWFKNGEEIIPGPKSRYRIKVDGKKHILIIEGATKADTAEYSVMTTGGQSSAKLSVDLKPLKVLTPLTDQTVKLGNEICLKCEISENITGKWTKNGLPIQESDRLKVVHKGRIHKLVIANALVEDEGDYVFTPDSYSITLPAKVHVVDPPRIILDGLDADNTVTVIAGNKLRLEIPISGEPPPKALWSRADKAIMEGSGRIRAESYPDSSTLVIDVAEKEDSGVYHINLKNEAGEAHASIRIKVVDIPDPPVAPTVTEVGDDWCIMNWEPPAYDGGSPILGYFIERKKKQSSRWMRLNFDLIKETTFEPKKMIEGVAYEVRIFAVNAVGISKPSTPSRPFVPLAVTSPPTLLAVDSVTDNSVTMKWRPPDHIGAAGLDGYVLEYCFEGSDNWLAANKDLIDKTKFTITDLPTDAKIFVRVKAVNKAGASEPKYYSQPILVKQIIEPPKIRIPRHLKQTYIRRVGEAVNLVIPFQGKPKPELTWKKDGAEIDKNQVNIRNSETDTIIFIRKAERSHSGKYDLQVKVEKFVERATIDIQIIDRPGPPQVVKIEDVWGENVALSWTPPKDDGNAAITGYTIQKADKKSMEWFTVIEHYHRTSATISELVIGNEYYFRVFAENMCGLSEDATMTKESAVIAKDGKIYKNPVYEDFDFTEAPMFTQPLVNTYAVAGYNATLNCSVRGNPKPKITWMKNKVTIVDDPRYRMFSNQGVCTLEIRKPSPYDGGTYSCKAVNDLGTVEIECKLEVKVVAQ
;
A
#
# COMPACT_ATOMS: atom_id res chain seq x y z
N MET A 1 -1.38 -13.19 -81.10
CA MET A 1 -0.03 -12.69 -81.46
C MET A 1 0.45 -11.82 -80.31
N PRO A 2 1.72 -11.92 -79.92
CA PRO A 2 2.09 -12.70 -78.74
C PRO A 2 2.54 -11.87 -77.53
N GLU A 3 2.43 -12.49 -76.35
CA GLU A 3 3.47 -12.69 -75.30
C GLU A 3 4.95 -12.46 -75.71
N PRO A 4 5.98 -12.57 -74.82
CA PRO A 4 6.06 -12.72 -73.34
C PRO A 4 7.21 -11.81 -72.75
N THR A 5 7.72 -11.84 -71.50
CA THR A 5 8.33 -12.90 -70.63
C THR A 5 8.61 -12.30 -69.23
N LYS A 6 8.20 -12.92 -68.10
CA LYS A 6 8.82 -14.05 -67.33
C LYS A 6 10.12 -13.65 -66.58
N LYS A 7 10.39 -13.99 -65.30
CA LYS A 7 10.26 -15.26 -64.52
C LYS A 7 10.18 -14.98 -62.99
N GLU A 8 9.37 -15.65 -62.14
CA GLU A 8 9.37 -17.07 -61.63
C GLU A 8 10.47 -17.34 -60.57
N GLU A 9 10.29 -17.95 -59.38
CA GLU A 9 9.53 -19.15 -58.88
C GLU A 9 9.53 -19.13 -57.30
N ASN A 10 8.69 -19.79 -56.46
CA ASN A 10 8.10 -21.15 -56.50
C ASN A 10 6.87 -21.36 -55.53
N GLU A 11 5.89 -22.12 -56.04
CA GLU A 11 4.81 -23.05 -55.58
C GLU A 11 4.39 -23.27 -54.09
N ALA A 12 3.24 -23.87 -53.67
CA ALA A 12 1.80 -24.10 -54.06
C ALA A 12 1.20 -25.15 -53.01
N PRO A 13 -0.10 -25.59 -52.98
CA PRO A 13 -0.97 -25.46 -51.77
C PRO A 13 -1.81 -26.69 -51.24
N ALA A 14 -2.37 -26.53 -50.00
CA ALA A 14 -3.67 -26.98 -49.38
C ALA A 14 -4.05 -28.51 -49.27
N PRO A 15 -5.10 -28.98 -48.51
CA PRO A 15 -6.23 -28.31 -47.78
C PRO A 15 -6.75 -28.92 -46.41
N ALA A 16 -7.67 -28.19 -45.70
CA ALA A 16 -8.79 -28.59 -44.76
C ALA A 16 -8.53 -29.50 -43.50
N PRO A 17 -9.38 -29.61 -42.42
CA PRO A 17 -10.87 -29.57 -42.34
C PRO A 17 -11.57 -29.05 -41.02
N ALA A 18 -12.91 -29.14 -40.99
CA ALA A 18 -13.86 -29.21 -39.83
C ALA A 18 -14.85 -30.39 -40.11
N PRO A 19 -15.64 -31.04 -39.19
CA PRO A 19 -16.57 -30.48 -38.15
C PRO A 19 -16.83 -31.34 -36.86
N ALA A 20 -17.70 -30.90 -35.92
CA ALA A 20 -18.67 -31.72 -35.11
C ALA A 20 -19.45 -30.93 -34.01
N SER A 21 -20.69 -31.35 -33.70
CA SER A 21 -21.67 -30.69 -32.81
C SER A 21 -22.47 -31.65 -31.88
N ALA A 22 -22.53 -31.33 -30.55
CA ALA A 22 -23.61 -31.46 -29.51
C ALA A 22 -24.21 -32.85 -29.07
N PRO A 23 -25.02 -33.02 -27.96
CA PRO A 23 -25.58 -32.05 -26.96
C PRO A 23 -25.73 -32.45 -25.43
N ALA A 24 -25.98 -31.43 -24.56
CA ALA A 24 -26.86 -31.31 -23.33
C ALA A 24 -26.57 -32.03 -21.96
N PRO A 25 -27.16 -31.62 -20.79
CA PRO A 25 -27.49 -30.29 -20.19
C PRO A 25 -27.07 -30.09 -18.68
N ALA A 26 -27.39 -28.91 -18.11
CA ALA A 26 -27.15 -28.37 -16.72
C ALA A 26 -27.98 -29.07 -15.57
N PRO A 27 -27.88 -28.77 -14.23
CA PRO A 27 -27.91 -27.45 -13.55
C PRO A 27 -27.04 -27.25 -12.26
N ALA A 28 -27.08 -26.05 -11.68
CA ALA A 28 -26.53 -25.63 -10.35
C ALA A 28 -27.61 -25.76 -9.22
N PRO A 29 -27.49 -25.29 -7.94
CA PRO A 29 -26.40 -24.66 -7.15
C PRO A 29 -26.34 -25.22 -5.66
N PRO A 30 -26.07 -24.49 -4.53
CA PRO A 30 -25.18 -24.93 -3.44
C PRO A 30 -25.85 -25.13 -2.04
N SER A 31 -25.14 -25.71 -1.05
CA SER A 31 -25.25 -25.41 0.41
C SER A 31 -24.60 -26.48 1.33
N GLY A 32 -23.94 -26.02 2.41
CA GLY A 32 -24.11 -26.53 3.78
C GLY A 32 -23.28 -27.73 4.30
N GLU A 33 -22.28 -27.44 5.16
CA GLU A 33 -21.91 -28.10 6.45
C GLU A 33 -21.68 -29.65 6.51
N PRO A 34 -21.19 -30.29 7.61
CA PRO A 34 -20.69 -29.80 8.91
C PRO A 34 -19.36 -30.45 9.43
N ASN A 35 -18.75 -29.73 10.40
CA ASN A 35 -18.27 -30.14 11.74
C ASN A 35 -17.80 -31.58 12.10
N LYS A 36 -16.62 -31.57 12.76
CA LYS A 36 -16.29 -32.09 14.12
C LYS A 36 -15.92 -33.56 14.40
N GLU A 37 -14.75 -33.62 15.05
CA GLU A 37 -14.42 -34.30 16.32
C GLU A 37 -14.17 -35.83 16.39
N LYS A 38 -12.89 -36.10 16.72
CA LYS A 38 -12.41 -36.88 17.88
C LYS A 38 -12.47 -38.43 17.89
N GLU A 39 -11.27 -38.93 18.20
CA GLU A 39 -10.93 -39.96 19.19
C GLU A 39 -10.86 -41.44 18.78
N ALA A 40 -9.60 -41.91 18.79
CA ALA A 40 -9.07 -42.95 19.70
C ALA A 40 -8.81 -44.37 19.17
N GLY A 41 -7.62 -44.88 19.55
CA GLY A 41 -7.21 -46.28 19.62
C GLY A 41 -6.45 -46.79 18.39
N THR A 42 -5.34 -47.54 18.46
CA THR A 42 -4.68 -48.24 19.58
C THR A 42 -3.27 -48.71 19.12
N ALA A 43 -2.38 -48.94 20.10
CA ALA A 43 -0.98 -49.43 20.09
C ALA A 43 -0.77 -50.86 19.49
N PRO A 44 0.39 -51.60 19.63
CA PRO A 44 1.68 -51.40 20.37
C PRO A 44 2.97 -51.85 19.57
N ALA A 45 4.23 -51.99 20.03
CA ALA A 45 5.13 -51.43 21.07
C ALA A 45 6.56 -52.06 20.93
N LYS A 46 7.55 -51.44 21.63
CA LYS A 46 8.90 -51.89 22.12
C LYS A 46 10.15 -51.53 21.27
N GLY A 47 11.24 -50.96 21.81
CA GLY A 47 11.65 -50.52 23.17
C GLY A 47 13.10 -49.97 23.13
N LEU A 48 13.47 -48.90 23.84
CA LEU A 48 14.33 -48.81 25.06
C LEU A 48 14.92 -47.37 25.06
N GLY A 49 15.04 -46.54 26.09
CA GLY A 49 14.58 -46.50 27.47
C GLY A 49 15.15 -45.25 28.19
N SER A 50 14.31 -44.55 28.98
CA SER A 50 14.61 -43.82 30.24
C SER A 50 15.46 -42.52 30.18
N ARG A 51 15.19 -41.40 30.88
CA ARG A 51 14.11 -40.93 31.78
C ARG A 51 14.42 -39.48 32.24
N ALA A 52 13.36 -38.69 32.47
CA ALA A 52 13.19 -37.67 33.55
C ALA A 52 13.94 -36.32 33.46
N LEU A 53 13.40 -35.15 33.87
CA LEU A 53 12.08 -34.74 34.40
C LEU A 53 12.03 -33.17 34.39
N GLU A 54 10.82 -32.62 34.24
CA GLU A 54 10.23 -31.44 34.92
C GLU A 54 10.65 -29.95 34.70
N ARG A 55 9.61 -29.16 34.36
CA ARG A 55 9.08 -27.90 34.97
C ARG A 55 10.02 -26.69 35.11
N LYS A 56 9.79 -25.52 34.48
CA LYS A 56 8.66 -24.55 34.51
C LYS A 56 8.23 -24.07 35.91
N ASP A 57 8.52 -22.80 36.21
CA ASP A 57 7.55 -21.69 36.48
C ASP A 57 8.26 -20.57 37.28
N SER A 58 8.22 -19.32 36.78
CA SER A 58 7.46 -18.16 37.33
C SER A 58 8.15 -17.52 38.57
N GLU A 59 8.18 -16.23 38.86
CA GLU A 59 7.54 -15.01 38.39
C GLU A 59 8.14 -13.83 39.21
N TRP A 60 7.80 -12.58 38.83
CA TRP A 60 7.89 -11.31 39.60
C TRP A 60 9.27 -10.61 39.69
N SER A 61 9.40 -9.29 39.57
CA SER A 61 8.48 -8.17 39.26
C SER A 61 9.28 -6.85 39.42
N LEU A 62 8.86 -5.79 38.69
CA LEU A 62 9.08 -4.34 38.99
C LEU A 62 10.54 -3.84 38.91
N GLY A 63 10.87 -2.66 38.38
CA GLY A 63 10.12 -1.47 38.01
C GLY A 63 11.07 -0.26 38.14
N ASP A 64 10.89 0.71 37.25
CA ASP A 64 11.30 2.11 37.31
C ASP A 64 12.75 2.58 36.97
N SER A 65 12.78 3.35 35.88
CA SER A 65 13.68 4.41 35.37
C SER A 65 13.97 5.53 36.42
N PRO A 66 14.73 6.65 36.16
CA PRO A 66 15.20 7.20 34.86
C PRO A 66 16.58 7.94 34.82
N ALA A 67 16.92 8.38 33.59
CA ALA A 67 17.50 9.69 33.21
C ALA A 67 19.02 9.89 32.99
N GLY A 68 19.32 10.48 31.80
CA GLY A 68 20.42 11.42 31.47
C GLY A 68 21.70 10.78 30.92
N GLU A 69 22.01 10.83 29.61
CA GLU A 69 22.72 11.95 28.91
C GLU A 69 24.02 12.35 29.64
N ASP A 70 25.23 12.39 29.09
CA ASP A 70 25.68 12.63 27.71
C ASP A 70 27.17 12.23 27.55
N GLN A 71 27.65 12.31 26.31
CA GLN A 71 28.96 11.89 25.76
C GLN A 71 30.23 12.45 26.44
N ASP A 72 31.32 11.67 26.44
CA ASP A 72 32.54 11.83 25.59
C ASP A 72 33.85 11.28 26.26
N LYS A 73 34.56 10.42 25.51
CA LYS A 73 36.02 10.15 25.45
C LYS A 73 36.92 10.22 26.71
N GLN A 74 37.51 9.08 27.10
CA GLN A 74 38.93 8.69 26.94
C GLN A 74 39.42 7.64 27.99
N ASN A 75 40.12 6.63 27.47
CA ASN A 75 41.26 5.91 28.06
C ASN A 75 41.14 5.09 29.37
N ALA A 76 41.35 3.78 29.15
CA ALA A 76 42.44 2.95 29.71
C ALA A 76 42.19 2.03 30.92
N ASN A 77 42.57 0.77 30.66
CA ASN A 77 43.17 -0.24 31.53
C ASN A 77 42.31 -1.01 32.55
N SER A 78 42.27 -2.33 32.36
CA SER A 78 42.59 -3.25 33.47
C SER A 78 43.56 -4.34 33.01
N GLN A 79 44.80 -4.17 33.47
CA GLN A 79 45.94 -5.06 33.33
C GLN A 79 45.75 -6.30 34.22
N LEU A 80 46.23 -7.46 33.75
CA LEU A 80 46.44 -8.66 34.56
C LEU A 80 47.39 -8.33 35.73
N SER A 81 46.89 -8.46 36.97
CA SER A 81 47.56 -8.03 38.20
C SER A 81 48.58 -9.07 38.70
N THR A 82 49.85 -8.64 38.81
CA THR A 82 50.90 -9.35 39.55
C THR A 82 50.70 -9.19 41.06
N LEU A 83 51.09 -10.18 41.87
CA LEU A 83 50.88 -10.19 43.33
C LEU A 83 51.72 -9.11 44.03
N LEU A 84 52.96 -8.92 43.56
CA LEU A 84 53.79 -7.78 43.90
C LEU A 84 53.28 -6.56 43.12
N VAL A 85 52.68 -5.63 43.86
CA VAL A 85 52.22 -4.34 43.33
C VAL A 85 53.40 -3.38 43.18
N GLU A 86 54.40 -3.52 44.04
CA GLU A 86 55.70 -2.85 43.89
C GLU A 86 56.79 -3.90 44.09
N LYS A 87 57.62 -4.08 43.05
CA LYS A 87 58.76 -5.01 43.07
C LYS A 87 60.01 -4.26 43.55
N PRO A 88 60.90 -4.90 44.32
CA PRO A 88 62.15 -4.28 44.72
C PRO A 88 63.00 -3.98 43.48
N GLN A 89 63.49 -2.75 43.37
CA GLN A 89 64.30 -2.34 42.24
C GLN A 89 65.79 -2.58 42.52
N SER A 90 66.56 -2.95 41.50
CA SER A 90 68.02 -3.02 41.61
C SER A 90 68.58 -1.64 41.97
N GLY A 91 69.58 -1.60 42.84
CA GLY A 91 70.10 -0.35 43.39
C GLY A 91 71.61 -0.38 43.57
N ALA A 92 72.23 0.80 43.55
CA ALA A 92 73.64 1.01 43.81
C ALA A 92 73.80 1.83 45.10
N VAL A 93 74.74 1.47 45.98
CA VAL A 93 75.01 2.17 47.24
C VAL A 93 76.52 2.32 47.48
N LYS A 94 76.95 3.35 48.20
CA LYS A 94 78.37 3.49 48.54
C LYS A 94 78.73 2.69 49.79
N VAL A 95 79.98 2.22 49.86
CA VAL A 95 80.49 1.51 51.05
C VAL A 95 80.27 2.38 52.30
N GLY A 96 79.52 1.86 53.28
CA GLY A 96 79.18 2.52 54.54
C GLY A 96 77.80 3.18 54.61
N GLU A 97 77.09 3.35 53.50
CA GLU A 97 75.71 3.88 53.46
C GLU A 97 74.65 2.78 53.62
N ASN A 98 73.41 3.16 53.94
CA ASN A 98 72.29 2.23 54.09
C ASN A 98 71.46 2.21 52.79
N ILE A 99 70.92 1.05 52.42
CA ILE A 99 69.97 0.93 51.31
C ILE A 99 68.78 0.06 51.71
N THR A 100 67.57 0.45 51.28
CA THR A 100 66.32 -0.25 51.56
C THR A 100 65.66 -0.70 50.28
N PHE A 101 65.29 -1.98 50.23
CA PHE A 101 64.55 -2.60 49.15
C PHE A 101 63.12 -2.86 49.59
N ILE A 102 62.14 -2.39 48.81
CA ILE A 102 60.72 -2.40 49.18
C ILE A 102 59.94 -3.32 48.24
N ALA A 103 59.17 -4.23 48.83
CA ALA A 103 58.18 -5.04 48.15
C ALA A 103 56.79 -4.74 48.71
N LYS A 104 55.83 -4.35 47.86
CA LYS A 104 54.45 -4.12 48.28
C LYS A 104 53.50 -5.15 47.69
N VAL A 105 52.60 -5.65 48.53
CA VAL A 105 51.64 -6.70 48.21
C VAL A 105 50.27 -6.23 48.65
N LYS A 106 49.33 -6.11 47.71
CA LYS A 106 47.95 -5.73 48.03
C LYS A 106 47.17 -6.97 48.44
N ALA A 107 46.68 -6.97 49.68
CA ALA A 107 45.93 -8.07 50.26
C ALA A 107 44.42 -7.78 50.13
N GLU A 108 43.76 -8.49 49.22
CA GLU A 108 42.31 -8.33 49.01
C GLU A 108 41.49 -8.80 50.23
N ASP A 109 42.03 -9.75 51.00
CA ASP A 109 41.40 -10.39 52.16
C ASP A 109 42.21 -10.13 53.44
N LEU A 110 41.63 -9.35 54.35
CA LEU A 110 42.28 -8.89 55.59
C LEU A 110 42.47 -10.00 56.63
N LEU A 111 41.86 -11.18 56.45
CA LEU A 111 41.94 -12.30 57.41
C LEU A 111 43.13 -13.22 57.18
N ARG A 112 43.80 -13.13 56.02
CA ARG A 112 45.04 -13.86 55.72
C ARG A 112 46.12 -12.87 55.35
N LYS A 113 47.33 -13.11 55.84
CA LYS A 113 48.49 -12.24 55.65
C LYS A 113 49.42 -12.80 54.56
N PRO A 114 49.88 -12.00 53.59
CA PRO A 114 50.92 -12.42 52.64
C PRO A 114 52.26 -12.67 53.35
N THR A 115 53.01 -13.66 52.89
CA THR A 115 54.35 -14.00 53.44
C THR A 115 55.42 -13.72 52.40
N ILE A 116 56.55 -13.16 52.83
CA ILE A 116 57.71 -12.88 51.97
C ILE A 116 58.98 -13.56 52.52
N LYS A 117 59.83 -14.07 51.62
CA LYS A 117 61.19 -14.53 51.91
C LYS A 117 62.19 -13.80 51.03
N TRP A 118 63.37 -13.50 51.58
CA TRP A 118 64.44 -12.80 50.88
C TRP A 118 65.67 -13.71 50.78
N PHE A 119 66.29 -13.75 49.61
CA PHE A 119 67.44 -14.59 49.30
C PHE A 119 68.59 -13.76 48.73
N LYS A 120 69.84 -14.13 49.07
CA LYS A 120 71.05 -13.68 48.37
C LYS A 120 71.61 -14.82 47.51
N GLY A 121 71.75 -14.60 46.21
CA GLY A 121 72.09 -15.65 45.24
C GLY A 121 71.01 -16.75 45.16
N LYS A 122 71.35 -17.93 44.64
CA LYS A 122 70.33 -18.96 44.32
C LYS A 122 69.68 -19.65 45.54
N TRP A 123 70.30 -19.66 46.73
CA TRP A 123 69.85 -20.57 47.82
C TRP A 123 69.92 -20.01 49.26
N MET A 124 70.53 -18.85 49.52
CA MET A 124 70.73 -18.36 50.90
C MET A 124 69.54 -17.53 51.39
N ASP A 125 68.67 -18.13 52.23
CA ASP A 125 67.58 -17.42 52.93
C ASP A 125 68.13 -16.44 53.98
N LEU A 126 67.69 -15.19 53.93
CA LEU A 126 68.18 -14.09 54.75
C LEU A 126 67.39 -13.89 56.06
N ALA A 127 66.27 -14.60 56.26
CA ALA A 127 65.45 -14.47 57.47
C ALA A 127 66.22 -14.81 58.76
N SER A 128 67.14 -15.78 58.71
CA SER A 128 67.99 -16.19 59.84
C SER A 128 69.21 -15.29 60.08
N LYS A 129 69.47 -14.32 59.18
CA LYS A 129 70.60 -13.36 59.25
C LYS A 129 70.18 -11.95 59.63
N ALA A 130 68.91 -11.74 60.00
CA ALA A 130 68.42 -10.45 60.49
C ALA A 130 69.16 -10.06 61.78
N GLY A 131 69.79 -8.88 61.79
CA GLY A 131 70.69 -8.45 62.85
C GLY A 131 71.25 -7.05 62.60
N LYS A 132 72.41 -6.72 63.18
CA LYS A 132 72.95 -5.34 63.20
C LYS A 132 73.21 -4.71 61.81
N HIS A 133 73.36 -5.52 60.76
CA HIS A 133 73.67 -5.07 59.39
C HIS A 133 72.58 -5.36 58.35
N LEU A 134 71.51 -6.07 58.73
CA LEU A 134 70.36 -6.37 57.86
C LEU A 134 69.09 -6.34 58.72
N GLN A 135 68.19 -5.41 58.43
CA GLN A 135 66.90 -5.28 59.11
C GLN A 135 65.76 -5.59 58.15
N LEU A 136 64.78 -6.35 58.62
CA LEU A 136 63.55 -6.64 57.90
C LEU A 136 62.39 -5.97 58.64
N LYS A 137 61.64 -5.13 57.95
CA LYS A 137 60.49 -4.41 58.52
C LYS A 137 59.25 -4.69 57.69
N GLU A 138 58.12 -4.79 58.36
CA GLU A 138 56.84 -4.95 57.73
C GLU A 138 55.82 -3.96 58.29
N THR A 139 55.07 -3.32 57.40
CA THR A 139 53.98 -2.41 57.75
C THR A 139 52.73 -2.75 56.93
N PHE A 140 51.56 -2.61 57.56
CA PHE A 140 50.28 -2.82 56.90
C PHE A 140 49.44 -1.55 56.96
N GLU A 141 49.07 -1.03 55.80
CA GLU A 141 48.18 0.12 55.70
C GLU A 141 46.74 -0.34 55.51
N ARG A 142 45.93 -0.21 56.58
CA ARG A 142 44.53 -0.68 56.59
C ARG A 142 43.64 -0.08 55.51
N HIS A 143 43.84 1.19 55.16
CA HIS A 143 42.97 1.91 54.20
C HIS A 143 43.25 1.50 52.74
N SER A 144 44.51 1.33 52.36
CA SER A 144 44.92 0.90 51.02
C SER A 144 44.93 -0.63 50.85
N ARG A 145 44.85 -1.36 51.98
CA ARG A 145 44.97 -2.82 52.08
C ARG A 145 46.28 -3.36 51.48
N VAL A 146 47.37 -2.64 51.68
CA VAL A 146 48.70 -2.99 51.18
C VAL A 146 49.63 -3.33 52.33
N TYR A 147 50.27 -4.50 52.23
CA TYR A 147 51.42 -4.88 53.04
C TYR A 147 52.70 -4.40 52.36
N THR A 148 53.53 -3.68 53.09
CA THR A 148 54.85 -3.22 52.65
C THR A 148 55.92 -3.98 53.43
N PHE A 149 56.79 -4.68 52.71
CA PHE A 149 57.92 -5.43 53.25
C PHE A 149 59.22 -4.76 52.82
N GLU A 150 60.02 -4.33 53.79
CA GLU A 150 61.26 -3.61 53.58
C GLU A 150 62.44 -4.46 54.05
N MET A 151 63.45 -4.64 53.17
CA MET A 151 64.75 -5.19 53.52
C MET A 151 65.79 -4.08 53.49
N GLN A 152 66.32 -3.71 54.65
CA GLN A 152 67.30 -2.64 54.79
C GLN A 152 68.68 -3.21 55.13
N ILE A 153 69.68 -2.91 54.31
CA ILE A 153 71.09 -3.18 54.57
C ILE A 153 71.69 -1.93 55.22
N ILE A 154 72.25 -2.08 56.42
CA ILE A 154 72.79 -0.99 57.22
C ILE A 154 74.32 -1.02 57.19
N LYS A 155 74.93 0.07 56.71
CA LYS A 155 76.37 0.24 56.42
C LYS A 155 76.89 -0.83 55.45
N ALA A 156 76.53 -0.68 54.18
CA ALA A 156 76.86 -1.64 53.12
C ALA A 156 78.39 -1.86 52.97
N LYS A 157 78.81 -3.10 52.73
CA LYS A 157 80.21 -3.50 52.47
C LYS A 157 80.31 -4.10 51.07
N GLU A 158 81.48 -4.09 50.43
CA GLU A 158 81.64 -4.61 49.06
C GLU A 158 81.13 -6.05 48.89
N ASN A 159 81.36 -6.92 49.88
CA ASN A 159 80.87 -8.30 49.86
C ASN A 159 79.34 -8.42 50.00
N PHE A 160 78.62 -7.32 50.20
CA PHE A 160 77.16 -7.28 50.14
C PHE A 160 76.64 -7.08 48.70
N ALA A 161 77.48 -6.73 47.72
CA ALA A 161 77.09 -6.70 46.31
C ALA A 161 76.65 -8.08 45.79
N GLY A 162 75.79 -8.08 44.76
CA GLY A 162 75.31 -9.28 44.07
C GLY A 162 73.79 -9.33 43.88
N ASN A 163 73.30 -10.43 43.31
CA ASN A 163 71.89 -10.65 43.01
C ASN A 163 71.11 -11.12 44.25
N TYR A 164 69.99 -10.48 44.50
CA TYR A 164 69.02 -10.78 45.54
C TYR A 164 67.69 -11.17 44.90
N ARG A 165 66.88 -11.93 45.64
CA ARG A 165 65.55 -12.35 45.20
C ARG A 165 64.56 -12.32 46.35
N CYS A 166 63.35 -11.84 46.11
CA CYS A 166 62.23 -12.04 47.01
C CYS A 166 61.22 -13.03 46.44
N GLU A 167 60.63 -13.83 47.31
CA GLU A 167 59.51 -14.73 47.00
C GLU A 167 58.33 -14.33 47.89
N VAL A 168 57.18 -14.03 47.28
CA VAL A 168 55.93 -13.73 47.98
C VAL A 168 54.93 -14.84 47.72
N THR A 169 54.29 -15.31 48.79
CA THR A 169 53.15 -16.21 48.70
C THR A 169 51.95 -15.57 49.41
N TYR A 170 50.80 -15.52 48.74
CA TYR A 170 49.56 -15.06 49.34
C TYR A 170 48.39 -15.88 48.81
N LYS A 171 47.74 -16.63 49.72
CA LYS A 171 46.81 -17.72 49.37
C LYS A 171 47.53 -18.72 48.43
N ASP A 172 46.92 -19.04 47.29
CA ASP A 172 47.44 -20.01 46.32
C ASP A 172 48.28 -19.34 45.21
N LYS A 173 48.56 -18.03 45.34
CA LYS A 173 49.37 -17.27 44.39
C LYS A 173 50.79 -17.10 44.91
N PHE A 174 51.76 -17.35 44.03
CA PHE A 174 53.19 -17.18 44.26
C PHE A 174 53.75 -16.21 43.23
N ASP A 175 54.58 -15.27 43.67
CA ASP A 175 55.31 -14.35 42.80
C ASP A 175 56.76 -14.23 43.31
N SER A 176 57.72 -14.03 42.41
CA SER A 176 59.11 -13.83 42.82
C SER A 176 59.80 -12.83 41.90
N CYS A 177 60.69 -12.03 42.46
CA CYS A 177 61.44 -11.01 41.73
C CYS A 177 62.90 -11.07 42.14
N SER A 178 63.80 -10.97 41.17
CA SER A 178 65.24 -10.83 41.41
C SER A 178 65.67 -9.40 41.10
N PHE A 179 66.62 -8.87 41.88
CA PHE A 179 67.15 -7.52 41.77
C PHE A 179 68.60 -7.51 42.26
N ASP A 180 69.42 -6.59 41.77
CA ASP A 180 70.84 -6.54 42.04
C ASP A 180 71.19 -5.39 42.99
N LEU A 181 72.17 -5.62 43.87
CA LEU A 181 72.82 -4.58 44.65
C LEU A 181 74.27 -4.41 44.16
N GLU A 182 74.61 -3.21 43.72
CA GLU A 182 75.99 -2.82 43.46
C GLU A 182 76.52 -1.95 44.61
N VAL A 183 77.76 -2.18 45.04
CA VAL A 183 78.41 -1.38 46.09
C VAL A 183 79.64 -0.69 45.51
N HIS A 184 79.62 0.64 45.46
CA HIS A 184 80.66 1.45 44.79
C HIS A 184 81.55 2.18 45.82
N GLU A 185 82.85 2.28 45.55
CA GLU A 185 83.79 3.12 46.32
C GLU A 185 83.61 4.61 45.98
N SER A 186 83.70 5.50 46.97
CA SER A 186 83.28 6.90 46.84
C SER A 186 84.23 7.75 45.99
N THR A 187 83.84 8.11 44.76
CA THR A 187 84.44 9.21 43.97
C THR A 187 83.35 10.12 43.39
N GLY A 188 83.51 11.45 43.48
CA GLY A 188 82.43 12.44 43.49
C GLY A 188 81.98 13.09 42.17
N THR A 189 80.75 13.64 42.25
CA THR A 189 80.18 14.86 41.58
C THR A 189 79.83 14.88 40.08
N THR A 190 78.52 14.64 39.77
CA THR A 190 77.45 15.48 39.13
C THR A 190 77.78 16.69 38.21
N PRO A 191 76.82 17.30 37.43
CA PRO A 191 75.41 16.94 37.15
C PRO A 191 74.90 17.17 35.68
N ASN A 192 73.63 16.76 35.53
CA ASN A 192 72.63 16.87 34.46
C ASN A 192 71.91 18.24 34.45
N ILE A 193 71.41 18.76 33.30
CA ILE A 193 70.26 19.71 33.24
C ILE A 193 69.41 19.48 31.97
N ASP A 194 68.10 19.41 32.20
CA ASP A 194 66.92 19.34 31.32
C ASP A 194 66.17 20.70 31.35
N ILE A 195 65.30 21.04 30.39
CA ILE A 195 64.06 21.86 30.56
C ILE A 195 63.25 21.94 29.25
N ARG A 196 61.92 21.79 29.40
CA ARG A 196 60.81 21.76 28.43
C ARG A 196 60.17 23.14 28.11
N SER A 197 59.30 23.13 27.08
CA SER A 197 57.99 23.84 26.91
C SER A 197 58.01 25.33 26.46
N ALA A 198 57.08 25.89 25.66
CA ALA A 198 55.88 25.45 24.92
C ALA A 198 55.36 26.55 23.92
N PHE A 199 54.69 26.12 22.84
CA PHE A 199 53.53 26.69 22.08
C PHE A 199 53.43 28.19 21.67
N LYS A 200 53.28 28.45 20.34
CA LYS A 200 51.99 28.71 19.64
C LYS A 200 52.17 28.95 18.11
N ARG A 201 51.26 28.36 17.31
CA ARG A 201 50.60 28.73 16.02
C ARG A 201 51.35 29.68 15.07
N SER A 202 51.36 29.57 13.74
CA SER A 202 50.61 28.90 12.64
C SER A 202 51.43 29.26 11.38
N GLY A 203 51.74 28.42 10.40
CA GLY A 203 50.88 27.69 9.47
C GLY A 203 51.54 27.77 8.08
N GLU A 204 51.52 26.66 7.32
CA GLU A 204 51.83 26.50 5.88
C GLU A 204 53.27 26.85 5.41
N GLY A 205 54.00 26.06 4.63
CA GLY A 205 53.77 24.78 3.99
C GLY A 205 54.91 24.49 3.00
N GLN A 206 55.46 23.26 3.11
CA GLN A 206 55.87 22.39 1.99
C GLN A 206 57.19 22.69 1.21
N GLU A 207 58.12 21.72 1.27
CA GLU A 207 58.98 21.29 0.14
C GLU A 207 59.71 19.99 0.51
N ASP A 208 59.75 19.06 -0.45
CA ASP A 208 60.47 17.79 -0.46
C ASP A 208 61.46 17.85 -1.64
N ALA A 209 62.67 17.29 -1.49
CA ALA A 209 63.36 16.40 -2.45
C ALA A 209 64.91 16.42 -2.34
N GLY A 210 65.49 15.22 -2.16
CA GLY A 210 66.50 14.71 -3.10
C GLY A 210 68.01 14.79 -2.78
N GLU A 211 68.50 13.84 -1.97
CA GLU A 211 69.57 12.83 -2.24
C GLU A 211 71.05 13.15 -2.67
N LEU A 212 71.94 12.22 -2.22
CA LEU A 212 73.34 11.83 -2.64
C LEU A 212 74.53 12.52 -1.93
N ASP A 213 75.70 11.95 -1.62
CA ASP A 213 76.31 10.62 -1.33
C ASP A 213 77.81 10.87 -0.93
N PHE A 214 78.50 9.85 -0.40
CA PHE A 214 79.95 9.52 -0.42
C PHE A 214 80.80 9.59 0.88
N SER A 215 80.92 8.41 1.50
CA SER A 215 82.16 7.61 1.67
C SER A 215 83.30 7.94 2.68
N GLY A 216 83.83 6.85 3.26
CA GLY A 216 85.24 6.62 3.67
C GLY A 216 85.58 6.97 5.12
N LEU A 217 86.37 6.24 5.92
CA LEU A 217 87.33 5.13 5.77
C LEU A 217 87.65 4.62 7.21
N LEU A 218 87.74 3.31 7.48
CA LEU A 218 88.98 2.53 7.80
C LEU A 218 89.90 3.16 8.90
N LYS A 219 90.45 2.47 9.92
CA LYS A 219 91.18 1.18 9.88
C LYS A 219 91.78 0.85 11.29
N ARG A 220 91.85 -0.47 11.59
CA ARG A 220 92.96 -1.27 12.21
C ARG A 220 93.44 -0.98 13.65
N ARG A 221 93.37 -1.97 14.57
CA ARG A 221 94.26 -3.14 14.84
C ARG A 221 95.56 -2.77 15.55
N GLU A 222 95.82 -3.43 16.69
CA GLU A 222 97.09 -4.13 16.95
C GLU A 222 96.97 -5.19 18.05
N VAL A 223 97.76 -6.25 17.91
CA VAL A 223 97.99 -7.43 18.77
C VAL A 223 99.51 -7.66 18.76
N LYS A 224 100.07 -8.09 19.92
CA LYS A 224 101.41 -8.70 20.23
C LYS A 224 102.02 -7.97 21.44
N GLN A 225 102.75 -8.57 22.39
CA GLN A 225 103.39 -9.88 22.52
C GLN A 225 103.69 -10.12 24.01
N GLN A 226 103.84 -11.40 24.40
CA GLN A 226 104.35 -11.85 25.70
C GLN A 226 105.81 -11.42 25.92
N GLU A 227 106.14 -10.95 27.13
CA GLU A 227 107.50 -10.97 27.68
C GLU A 227 107.66 -12.19 28.60
N GLU A 228 108.66 -13.01 28.32
CA GLU A 228 109.18 -14.05 29.21
C GLU A 228 109.94 -13.41 30.39
N THR A 229 109.61 -13.78 31.62
CA THR A 229 110.42 -13.44 32.82
C THR A 229 111.65 -14.33 32.92
N PRO A 230 112.82 -13.81 33.33
CA PRO A 230 114.06 -14.56 33.48
C PRO A 230 114.01 -15.57 34.64
N GLU A 231 114.73 -16.69 34.45
CA GLU A 231 114.90 -17.78 35.42
C GLU A 231 115.61 -17.26 36.71
N VAL A 232 114.94 -17.37 37.86
CA VAL A 232 115.44 -16.89 39.16
C VAL A 232 116.29 -17.98 39.82
N ASP A 233 117.55 -17.69 40.16
CA ASP A 233 118.41 -18.60 40.95
C ASP A 233 117.96 -18.62 42.43
N VAL A 234 117.20 -19.66 42.76
CA VAL A 234 116.62 -19.90 44.08
C VAL A 234 117.69 -20.06 45.18
N TRP A 235 118.93 -20.44 44.83
CA TRP A 235 120.02 -20.69 45.79
C TRP A 235 120.61 -19.39 46.36
N GLU A 236 120.81 -18.37 45.53
CA GLU A 236 121.29 -17.03 45.93
C GLU A 236 120.31 -16.35 46.91
N LEU A 237 119.00 -16.50 46.65
CA LEU A 237 117.93 -15.96 47.51
C LEU A 237 117.91 -16.59 48.91
N LEU A 238 118.20 -17.89 49.03
CA LEU A 238 118.15 -18.61 50.30
C LEU A 238 119.38 -18.40 51.19
N LYS A 239 120.54 -18.03 50.62
CA LYS A 239 121.75 -17.67 51.39
C LYS A 239 121.53 -16.41 52.24
N ASN A 240 120.72 -15.48 51.75
CA ASN A 240 120.54 -14.14 52.31
C ASN A 240 119.17 -13.95 53.01
N ALA A 241 118.22 -14.88 52.84
CA ALA A 241 116.90 -14.83 53.45
C ALA A 241 116.88 -15.25 54.93
N LYS A 242 115.95 -14.66 55.70
CA LYS A 242 115.76 -15.00 57.13
C LYS A 242 115.00 -16.33 57.27
N PRO A 243 115.19 -17.09 58.38
CA PRO A 243 114.53 -18.40 58.57
C PRO A 243 113.00 -18.40 58.47
N SER A 244 112.34 -17.26 58.73
CA SER A 244 110.89 -17.07 58.62
C SER A 244 110.38 -16.98 57.18
N GLU A 245 111.25 -16.82 56.19
CA GLU A 245 110.90 -16.61 54.78
C GLU A 245 111.07 -17.89 53.94
N TYR A 246 111.67 -18.94 54.52
CA TYR A 246 111.96 -20.20 53.83
C TYR A 246 110.72 -20.94 53.35
N GLU A 247 109.62 -20.94 54.12
CA GLU A 247 108.35 -21.56 53.71
C GLU A 247 107.66 -20.81 52.57
N LYS A 248 107.76 -19.47 52.54
CA LYS A 248 107.21 -18.66 51.45
C LYS A 248 107.97 -18.86 50.13
N ILE A 249 109.30 -18.87 50.19
CA ILE A 249 110.14 -19.10 49.00
C ILE A 249 109.98 -20.54 48.49
N ALA A 250 109.84 -21.52 49.39
CA ALA A 250 109.57 -22.91 49.03
C ALA A 250 108.22 -23.12 48.33
N PHE A 251 107.16 -22.45 48.80
CA PHE A 251 105.83 -22.55 48.20
C PHE A 251 105.74 -21.82 46.85
N GLN A 252 106.37 -20.64 46.74
CA GLN A 252 106.35 -19.82 45.53
C GLN A 252 107.09 -20.46 44.34
N TYR A 253 108.13 -21.25 44.60
CA TYR A 253 108.97 -21.91 43.57
C TYR A 253 108.90 -23.44 43.60
N GLY A 254 107.92 -24.03 44.28
CA GLY A 254 107.64 -25.47 44.22
C GLY A 254 108.70 -26.38 44.85
N ILE A 255 109.40 -25.94 45.90
CA ILE A 255 110.36 -26.77 46.65
C ILE A 255 109.60 -27.76 47.53
N THR A 256 109.69 -29.05 47.21
CA THR A 256 108.91 -30.12 47.85
C THR A 256 109.56 -30.76 49.09
N ASP A 257 110.88 -30.60 49.31
CA ASP A 257 111.60 -31.09 50.50
C ASP A 257 112.37 -29.99 51.26
N LEU A 258 111.62 -29.08 51.89
CA LEU A 258 112.15 -28.02 52.73
C LEU A 258 112.95 -28.57 53.95
N ARG A 259 112.59 -29.77 54.43
CA ARG A 259 113.14 -30.37 55.65
C ARG A 259 114.52 -31.00 55.40
N GLY A 260 114.73 -31.63 54.24
CA GLY A 260 116.04 -32.09 53.77
C GLY A 260 117.01 -30.94 53.48
N MET A 261 116.51 -29.85 52.88
CA MET A 261 117.30 -28.66 52.58
C MET A 261 117.79 -27.93 53.83
N LEU A 262 116.94 -27.81 54.87
CA LEU A 262 117.31 -27.23 56.17
C LEU A 262 118.28 -28.10 56.98
N LYS A 263 118.26 -29.43 56.79
CA LYS A 263 119.27 -30.36 57.33
C LYS A 263 120.63 -30.15 56.69
N ARG A 264 120.68 -29.90 55.38
CA ARG A 264 121.89 -29.61 54.58
C ARG A 264 122.52 -28.27 54.98
N LEU A 265 121.71 -27.23 55.22
CA LEU A 265 122.16 -25.91 55.68
C LEU A 265 122.74 -25.91 57.11
N LYS A 266 122.24 -26.80 57.99
CA LYS A 266 122.73 -26.99 59.37
C LYS A 266 124.00 -27.84 59.49
N ARG A 267 124.31 -28.71 58.51
CA ARG A 267 125.53 -29.54 58.51
C ARG A 267 126.76 -28.83 57.89
N MET A 268 126.57 -27.85 57.01
CA MET A 268 127.66 -27.04 56.43
C MET A 268 128.32 -26.02 57.39
N ARG A 269 127.82 -25.86 58.64
CA ARG A 269 128.41 -24.96 59.65
C ARG A 269 129.31 -25.66 60.68
N ARG A 270 129.87 -26.84 60.39
CA ARG A 270 130.85 -27.51 61.26
C ARG A 270 132.29 -27.13 60.87
N VAL A 271 132.98 -26.50 61.80
CA VAL A 271 134.37 -26.00 61.74
C VAL A 271 135.36 -27.13 61.42
N GLU A 272 136.17 -26.93 60.37
CA GLU A 272 137.22 -27.85 59.91
C GLU A 272 138.34 -28.03 60.95
N LYS A 273 138.60 -29.29 61.26
CA LYS A 273 139.81 -29.75 61.96
C LYS A 273 140.82 -30.10 60.86
N LYS A 274 141.99 -29.46 60.80
CA LYS A 274 143.03 -29.72 59.77
C LYS A 274 143.36 -31.23 59.74
N SER A 275 143.09 -31.86 58.59
CA SER A 275 143.44 -33.25 58.27
C SER A 275 144.92 -33.36 57.92
N ALA A 276 145.60 -34.42 58.37
CA ALA A 276 146.99 -34.68 58.00
C ALA A 276 147.11 -35.42 56.66
N ALA A 277 146.01 -35.99 56.12
CA ALA A 277 146.02 -36.82 54.92
C ALA A 277 145.38 -36.15 53.67
N PHE A 278 144.36 -35.30 53.84
CA PHE A 278 143.65 -34.65 52.74
C PHE A 278 143.87 -33.13 52.73
N ALA A 279 144.37 -32.61 51.61
CA ALA A 279 144.44 -31.18 51.32
C ALA A 279 143.09 -30.62 50.84
N ARG A 280 142.29 -31.41 50.11
CA ARG A 280 140.90 -31.12 49.75
C ARG A 280 140.03 -32.37 49.88
N ILE A 281 138.92 -32.23 50.61
CA ILE A 281 137.95 -33.29 50.85
C ILE A 281 136.80 -33.27 49.81
N LEU A 282 135.95 -34.30 49.78
CA LEU A 282 134.77 -34.38 48.92
C LEU A 282 133.73 -33.32 49.27
N ASP A 283 132.99 -32.83 48.26
CA ASP A 283 131.77 -32.07 48.49
C ASP A 283 130.73 -32.95 49.19
N PRO A 284 129.86 -32.40 50.06
CA PRO A 284 128.95 -33.19 50.86
C PRO A 284 127.87 -33.95 50.05
N ALA A 285 127.51 -33.52 48.83
CA ALA A 285 126.61 -34.27 47.93
C ALA A 285 126.55 -33.77 46.46
N TYR A 286 126.19 -34.65 45.52
CA TYR A 286 126.05 -34.45 44.07
C TYR A 286 124.65 -34.89 43.51
N GLN A 287 124.20 -34.37 42.35
CA GLN A 287 122.92 -34.73 41.69
C GLN A 287 123.06 -34.93 40.17
N VAL A 288 122.25 -35.83 39.57
CA VAL A 288 122.26 -36.14 38.12
C VAL A 288 120.92 -36.74 37.64
N ASP A 289 120.50 -36.58 36.38
CA ASP A 289 119.29 -37.26 35.86
C ASP A 289 119.56 -38.73 35.49
N LYS A 290 118.52 -39.58 35.52
CA LYS A 290 118.61 -41.00 35.15
C LYS A 290 119.17 -41.13 33.73
N GLY A 291 120.35 -41.73 33.61
CA GLY A 291 121.11 -41.84 32.35
C GLY A 291 122.35 -40.95 32.26
N GLY A 292 122.55 -39.99 33.17
CA GLY A 292 123.69 -39.06 33.17
C GLY A 292 125.00 -39.58 33.80
N ARG A 293 126.04 -38.73 33.93
CA ARG A 293 127.37 -39.07 34.51
C ARG A 293 127.76 -38.08 35.63
N VAL A 294 128.37 -38.56 36.73
CA VAL A 294 128.86 -37.73 37.85
C VAL A 294 130.35 -37.90 38.14
N ARG A 295 131.00 -36.90 38.77
CA ARG A 295 132.46 -36.81 39.03
C ARG A 295 132.75 -36.42 40.50
N PHE A 296 133.49 -37.26 41.24
CA PHE A 296 133.98 -37.01 42.60
C PHE A 296 135.50 -36.77 42.61
N VAL A 297 135.99 -35.83 43.43
CA VAL A 297 137.42 -35.46 43.47
C VAL A 297 137.90 -35.17 44.90
N VAL A 298 139.07 -35.72 45.28
CA VAL A 298 139.82 -35.33 46.49
C VAL A 298 141.27 -34.98 46.16
N GLU A 299 141.93 -34.22 47.03
CA GLU A 299 143.33 -33.85 46.91
C GLU A 299 144.09 -34.24 48.19
N LEU A 300 145.23 -34.91 48.03
CA LEU A 300 146.02 -35.48 49.12
C LEU A 300 147.08 -34.48 49.64
N ALA A 301 147.35 -34.53 50.94
CA ALA A 301 148.38 -33.71 51.57
C ALA A 301 149.81 -34.19 51.20
N ASP A 302 150.00 -35.48 50.94
CA ASP A 302 151.24 -36.07 50.37
C ASP A 302 150.85 -36.96 49.17
N PRO A 303 151.44 -36.74 47.97
CA PRO A 303 151.14 -37.52 46.78
C PRO A 303 151.48 -39.02 46.89
N LYS A 304 152.31 -39.43 47.85
CA LYS A 304 152.66 -40.85 48.12
C LYS A 304 151.58 -41.62 48.88
N LEU A 305 150.54 -40.95 49.41
CA LEU A 305 149.44 -41.63 50.09
C LEU A 305 148.58 -42.41 49.07
N GLU A 306 148.33 -43.69 49.35
CA GLU A 306 147.38 -44.50 48.59
C GLU A 306 145.94 -44.21 49.03
N VAL A 307 145.01 -44.18 48.07
CA VAL A 307 143.58 -43.98 48.32
C VAL A 307 142.73 -45.17 47.92
N LYS A 308 141.64 -45.37 48.66
CA LYS A 308 140.60 -46.36 48.34
C LYS A 308 139.22 -45.73 48.44
N TRP A 309 138.37 -45.98 47.45
CA TRP A 309 136.99 -45.48 47.38
C TRP A 309 136.01 -46.58 47.77
N TYR A 310 134.89 -46.19 48.37
CA TYR A 310 133.89 -47.09 48.90
C TYR A 310 132.47 -46.61 48.58
N LYS A 311 131.56 -47.54 48.32
CA LYS A 311 130.11 -47.33 48.27
C LYS A 311 129.47 -48.29 49.26
N ASN A 312 128.63 -47.80 50.16
CA ASN A 312 127.95 -48.64 51.16
C ASN A 312 128.89 -49.62 51.93
N GLY A 313 130.12 -49.19 52.23
CA GLY A 313 131.10 -49.99 52.98
C GLY A 313 131.94 -50.98 52.16
N GLN A 314 131.66 -51.19 50.87
CA GLN A 314 132.49 -52.02 49.99
C GLN A 314 133.45 -51.18 49.16
N GLU A 315 134.70 -51.66 49.04
CA GLU A 315 135.74 -51.00 48.22
C GLU A 315 135.36 -51.07 46.74
N ILE A 316 135.28 -49.92 46.08
CA ILE A 316 134.92 -49.79 44.67
C ILE A 316 136.18 -50.08 43.84
N ARG A 317 136.04 -51.01 42.89
CA ARG A 317 137.08 -51.35 41.92
C ARG A 317 136.80 -50.70 40.55
N PRO A 318 137.83 -50.40 39.75
CA PRO A 318 137.66 -49.83 38.41
C PRO A 318 136.74 -50.69 37.51
N SER A 319 135.81 -50.05 36.78
CA SER A 319 134.88 -50.69 35.81
C SER A 319 134.38 -49.68 34.76
N THR A 320 133.53 -50.11 33.82
CA THR A 320 132.86 -49.21 32.85
C THR A 320 131.91 -48.20 33.52
N LYS A 321 131.41 -48.57 34.70
CA LYS A 321 130.56 -47.73 35.54
C LYS A 321 131.39 -46.79 36.42
N TYR A 322 132.42 -47.31 37.10
CA TYR A 322 133.28 -46.56 38.02
C TYR A 322 134.68 -46.35 37.42
N ILE A 323 135.01 -45.14 36.98
CA ILE A 323 136.30 -44.81 36.35
C ILE A 323 137.16 -43.98 37.30
N PHE A 324 138.42 -44.36 37.53
CA PHE A 324 139.35 -43.66 38.43
C PHE A 324 140.48 -42.97 37.66
N GLU A 325 140.82 -41.75 38.06
CA GLU A 325 141.92 -40.96 37.49
C GLU A 325 142.76 -40.34 38.62
N HIS A 326 144.06 -40.12 38.38
CA HIS A 326 144.94 -39.43 39.34
C HIS A 326 145.89 -38.47 38.62
N LYS A 327 146.15 -37.31 39.24
CA LYS A 327 147.08 -36.29 38.73
C LYS A 327 147.74 -35.57 39.89
N GLY A 328 149.03 -35.82 40.12
CA GLY A 328 149.76 -35.28 41.27
C GLY A 328 149.09 -35.70 42.59
N CYS A 329 148.63 -34.71 43.36
CA CYS A 329 147.92 -34.93 44.62
C CYS A 329 146.41 -35.23 44.44
N GLU A 330 145.81 -34.99 43.26
CA GLU A 330 144.39 -35.24 43.04
C GLU A 330 144.07 -36.73 42.77
N ARG A 331 142.91 -37.17 43.25
CA ARG A 331 142.29 -38.48 43.01
C ARG A 331 140.82 -38.28 42.64
N ILE A 332 140.41 -38.81 41.49
CA ILE A 332 139.10 -38.58 40.88
C ILE A 332 138.38 -39.92 40.66
N MET A 333 137.07 -39.97 40.88
CA MET A 333 136.19 -41.09 40.50
C MET A 333 134.98 -40.57 39.70
N PHE A 334 134.67 -41.20 38.57
CA PHE A 334 133.45 -40.97 37.80
C PHE A 334 132.46 -42.12 37.94
N ILE A 335 131.16 -41.81 37.87
CA ILE A 335 130.08 -42.79 37.75
C ILE A 335 129.29 -42.50 36.46
N ASN A 336 129.26 -43.46 35.53
CA ASN A 336 128.55 -43.35 34.24
C ASN A 336 127.14 -43.95 34.28
N ASN A 337 126.23 -43.40 33.45
CA ASN A 337 124.87 -43.89 33.25
C ASN A 337 124.13 -44.12 34.57
N CYS A 338 124.06 -43.06 35.38
CA CYS A 338 123.51 -43.11 36.72
C CYS A 338 122.06 -43.60 36.67
N LEU A 339 121.81 -44.71 37.35
CA LEU A 339 120.48 -45.27 37.55
C LEU A 339 119.96 -44.81 38.92
N LEU A 340 118.64 -44.92 39.15
CA LEU A 340 118.05 -44.64 40.46
C LEU A 340 118.73 -45.43 41.61
N THR A 341 119.32 -46.59 41.31
CA THR A 341 120.09 -47.42 42.26
C THR A 341 121.50 -46.89 42.60
N ASP A 342 121.98 -45.86 41.90
CA ASP A 342 123.28 -45.25 42.19
C ASP A 342 123.24 -44.19 43.28
N ASP A 343 122.03 -43.78 43.65
CA ASP A 343 121.71 -42.91 44.77
C ASP A 343 122.17 -43.54 46.10
N SER A 344 123.24 -43.01 46.69
CA SER A 344 123.98 -43.67 47.77
C SER A 344 125.08 -42.76 48.38
N GLU A 345 125.56 -43.10 49.58
CA GLU A 345 126.77 -42.52 50.20
C GLU A 345 128.06 -43.21 49.67
N TYR A 346 129.02 -42.39 49.27
CA TYR A 346 130.35 -42.78 48.82
C TYR A 346 131.40 -42.16 49.74
N TYR A 347 132.52 -42.85 49.98
CA TYR A 347 133.63 -42.29 50.76
C TYR A 347 134.99 -42.75 50.27
N VAL A 348 136.03 -41.97 50.59
CA VAL A 348 137.43 -42.25 50.24
C VAL A 348 138.31 -42.23 51.48
N THR A 349 139.26 -43.15 51.57
CA THR A 349 140.23 -43.26 52.67
C THR A 349 141.66 -43.01 52.18
N ALA A 350 142.46 -42.28 52.94
CA ALA A 350 143.90 -42.06 52.71
C ALA A 350 144.64 -42.22 54.05
N GLY A 351 145.46 -43.27 54.18
CA GLY A 351 145.98 -43.69 55.48
C GLY A 351 144.83 -44.05 56.45
N ASP A 352 144.88 -43.52 57.67
CA ASP A 352 143.85 -43.75 58.71
C ASP A 352 142.68 -42.74 58.66
N GLU A 353 142.72 -41.78 57.73
CA GLU A 353 141.67 -40.76 57.59
C GLU A 353 140.69 -41.07 56.45
N LYS A 354 139.44 -40.60 56.58
CA LYS A 354 138.37 -40.79 55.58
C LYS A 354 137.52 -39.53 55.35
N CYS A 355 136.96 -39.40 54.15
CA CYS A 355 135.99 -38.36 53.78
C CYS A 355 134.83 -38.96 52.93
N SER A 356 133.57 -38.51 53.14
CA SER A 356 132.37 -39.03 52.45
C SER A 356 131.50 -37.97 51.73
N THR A 357 130.63 -38.42 50.80
CA THR A 357 129.67 -37.65 49.97
C THR A 357 128.41 -38.48 49.63
N GLU A 358 127.29 -37.86 49.26
CA GLU A 358 126.05 -38.52 48.79
C GLU A 358 125.71 -38.20 47.30
N LEU A 359 125.07 -39.12 46.55
CA LEU A 359 124.60 -38.92 45.15
C LEU A 359 123.07 -39.07 45.02
N PHE A 360 122.37 -38.30 44.17
CA PHE A 360 120.91 -38.44 43.88
C PHE A 360 120.53 -38.47 42.37
N VAL A 361 119.49 -39.24 41.96
CA VAL A 361 119.07 -39.47 40.54
C VAL A 361 117.55 -39.24 40.22
N ARG A 362 117.12 -38.62 39.07
CA ARG A 362 115.69 -38.19 38.70
C ARG A 362 115.10 -38.68 37.32
N GLU A 363 113.76 -38.62 37.06
CA GLU A 363 113.01 -39.05 35.80
C GLU A 363 112.32 -37.89 34.96
N PRO A 364 112.01 -38.02 33.62
CA PRO A 364 111.49 -36.94 32.71
C PRO A 364 109.92 -36.85 32.47
N PRO A 365 109.36 -35.70 31.99
CA PRO A 365 107.89 -35.42 31.87
C PRO A 365 107.18 -35.71 30.52
N VAL A 366 105.83 -35.83 30.49
CA VAL A 366 104.97 -36.10 29.30
C VAL A 366 104.42 -34.82 28.66
N MET A 367 104.59 -34.63 27.35
CA MET A 367 104.23 -33.41 26.60
C MET A 367 103.04 -33.61 25.63
N VAL A 368 102.31 -32.54 25.31
CA VAL A 368 101.30 -32.52 24.22
C VAL A 368 102.01 -32.29 22.88
N THR A 369 101.82 -33.19 21.91
CA THR A 369 102.49 -33.17 20.58
C THR A 369 101.58 -32.66 19.46
N LYS A 370 100.26 -32.83 19.55
CA LYS A 370 99.26 -32.21 18.65
C LYS A 370 98.23 -31.45 19.48
N GLN A 371 98.09 -30.16 19.18
CA GLN A 371 97.20 -29.24 19.90
C GLN A 371 95.73 -29.45 19.52
N LEU A 372 94.80 -29.04 20.38
CA LEU A 372 93.36 -28.98 20.08
C LEU A 372 93.03 -27.88 19.06
N GLU A 373 91.95 -28.03 18.29
CA GLU A 373 91.49 -27.07 17.28
C GLU A 373 90.07 -26.54 17.56
N ASP A 374 89.84 -25.25 17.31
CA ASP A 374 88.53 -24.61 17.44
C ASP A 374 87.51 -25.28 16.49
N THR A 375 86.35 -25.68 17.02
CA THR A 375 85.35 -26.46 16.29
C THR A 375 83.99 -25.75 16.27
N LYS A 376 83.31 -25.75 15.12
CA LYS A 376 81.92 -25.28 15.00
C LYS A 376 80.99 -26.47 14.75
N ALA A 377 79.84 -26.48 15.42
CA ALA A 377 78.82 -27.51 15.26
C ALA A 377 77.41 -26.90 15.31
N TYR A 378 76.41 -27.64 14.88
CA TYR A 378 75.01 -27.27 15.04
C TYR A 378 74.34 -28.07 16.17
N CYS A 379 73.29 -27.49 16.77
CA CYS A 379 72.50 -28.17 17.79
C CYS A 379 71.99 -29.54 17.27
N GLY A 380 72.23 -30.59 18.06
CA GLY A 380 71.91 -31.98 17.75
C GLY A 380 73.04 -32.78 17.10
N GLU A 381 74.14 -32.16 16.66
CA GLU A 381 75.26 -32.87 16.03
C GLU A 381 76.22 -33.52 17.03
N ARG A 382 76.94 -34.56 16.61
CA ARG A 382 78.03 -35.16 17.38
C ARG A 382 79.32 -34.38 17.12
N VAL A 383 80.05 -34.04 18.18
CA VAL A 383 81.31 -33.27 18.13
C VAL A 383 82.47 -34.10 18.66
N GLU A 384 83.63 -34.03 18.01
CA GLU A 384 84.86 -34.72 18.45
C GLU A 384 86.02 -33.71 18.54
N LEU A 385 86.69 -33.66 19.69
CA LEU A 385 87.87 -32.82 19.94
C LEU A 385 89.09 -33.73 20.15
N GLU A 386 90.12 -33.61 19.32
CA GLU A 386 91.27 -34.55 19.25
C GLU A 386 92.60 -33.85 19.57
N CYS A 387 93.45 -34.49 20.39
CA CYS A 387 94.86 -34.12 20.60
C CYS A 387 95.80 -35.34 20.57
N GLU A 388 97.12 -35.12 20.53
CA GLU A 388 98.15 -36.16 20.65
C GLU A 388 99.19 -35.83 21.74
N VAL A 389 99.77 -36.85 22.39
CA VAL A 389 100.78 -36.72 23.47
C VAL A 389 102.07 -37.51 23.21
N SER A 390 103.13 -37.23 24.00
CA SER A 390 104.48 -37.77 23.78
C SER A 390 104.66 -39.23 24.17
N GLU A 391 103.83 -39.75 25.08
CA GLU A 391 103.84 -41.12 25.60
C GLU A 391 102.53 -41.83 25.24
N ASP A 392 102.63 -43.10 24.84
CA ASP A 392 101.46 -43.91 24.51
C ASP A 392 100.63 -44.19 25.77
N ASP A 393 99.31 -44.11 25.65
CA ASP A 393 98.36 -44.38 26.73
C ASP A 393 98.58 -43.52 27.99
N ALA A 394 99.19 -42.34 27.83
CA ALA A 394 99.41 -41.42 28.92
C ALA A 394 98.09 -41.00 29.57
N ASN A 395 98.07 -40.93 30.89
CA ASN A 395 96.88 -40.50 31.62
C ASN A 395 96.70 -38.99 31.52
N VAL A 396 95.81 -38.54 30.62
CA VAL A 396 95.49 -37.13 30.40
C VAL A 396 94.13 -36.76 30.97
N LYS A 397 93.99 -35.51 31.41
CA LYS A 397 92.73 -34.99 31.96
C LYS A 397 92.10 -34.00 30.99
N TRP A 398 90.78 -34.10 30.79
CA TRP A 398 90.00 -33.17 29.96
C TRP A 398 89.23 -32.20 30.82
N PHE A 399 89.06 -30.97 30.36
CA PHE A 399 88.34 -29.92 31.07
C PHE A 399 87.38 -29.19 30.12
N LYS A 400 86.26 -28.72 30.67
CA LYS A 400 85.34 -27.78 30.02
C LYS A 400 85.28 -26.52 30.89
N ASN A 401 85.67 -25.37 30.35
CA ASN A 401 85.78 -24.11 31.08
C ASN A 401 86.55 -24.24 32.42
N GLY A 402 87.59 -25.09 32.43
CA GLY A 402 88.43 -25.33 33.62
C GLY A 402 87.90 -26.35 34.62
N GLU A 403 86.71 -26.94 34.44
CA GLU A 403 86.22 -28.05 35.25
C GLU A 403 86.53 -29.40 34.60
N GLU A 404 87.07 -30.34 35.37
CA GLU A 404 87.46 -31.67 34.87
C GLU A 404 86.24 -32.46 34.40
N ILE A 405 86.28 -32.93 33.16
CA ILE A 405 85.26 -33.77 32.56
C ILE A 405 85.51 -35.20 33.02
N ILE A 406 84.57 -35.74 33.79
CA ILE A 406 84.58 -37.12 34.26
C ILE A 406 83.42 -37.86 33.57
N PRO A 407 83.67 -38.64 32.48
CA PRO A 407 82.61 -39.36 31.79
C PRO A 407 81.99 -40.45 32.68
N GLY A 408 80.71 -40.30 33.01
CA GLY A 408 79.89 -41.35 33.62
C GLY A 408 79.19 -42.25 32.58
N PRO A 409 78.60 -43.40 32.99
CA PRO A 409 77.96 -44.37 32.09
C PRO A 409 76.77 -43.80 31.27
N LYS A 410 76.14 -42.73 31.77
CA LYS A 410 75.04 -42.01 31.10
C LYS A 410 75.45 -40.62 30.61
N SER A 411 76.76 -40.33 30.59
CA SER A 411 77.26 -39.05 30.13
C SER A 411 77.16 -38.93 28.62
N ARG A 412 76.84 -37.71 28.18
CA ARG A 412 76.92 -37.25 26.79
C ARG A 412 78.36 -36.96 26.34
N TYR A 413 79.30 -36.89 27.29
CA TYR A 413 80.74 -36.86 27.01
C TYR A 413 81.32 -38.28 27.03
N ARG A 414 82.16 -38.62 26.05
CA ARG A 414 82.94 -39.86 26.01
C ARG A 414 84.40 -39.54 25.70
N ILE A 415 85.33 -40.17 26.40
CA ILE A 415 86.77 -40.05 26.11
C ILE A 415 87.23 -41.34 25.45
N LYS A 416 87.90 -41.22 24.30
CA LYS A 416 88.50 -42.33 23.56
C LYS A 416 90.02 -42.11 23.50
N VAL A 417 90.78 -43.15 23.85
CA VAL A 417 92.26 -43.16 23.77
C VAL A 417 92.68 -44.20 22.73
N ASP A 418 93.62 -43.82 21.87
CA ASP A 418 94.15 -44.65 20.79
C ASP A 418 95.66 -44.39 20.65
N GLY A 419 96.47 -45.07 21.47
CA GLY A 419 97.91 -44.86 21.57
C GLY A 419 98.25 -43.45 22.04
N LYS A 420 98.82 -42.62 21.16
CA LYS A 420 99.13 -41.21 21.44
C LYS A 420 97.91 -40.29 21.29
N LYS A 421 96.84 -40.73 20.65
CA LYS A 421 95.66 -39.91 20.36
C LYS A 421 94.67 -39.95 21.52
N HIS A 422 94.18 -38.78 21.91
CA HIS A 422 93.11 -38.63 22.88
C HIS A 422 91.98 -37.81 22.27
N ILE A 423 90.75 -38.32 22.36
CA ILE A 423 89.56 -37.73 21.73
C ILE A 423 88.45 -37.57 22.75
N LEU A 424 87.89 -36.36 22.88
CA LEU A 424 86.66 -36.08 23.61
C LEU A 424 85.48 -35.98 22.63
N ILE A 425 84.50 -36.87 22.79
CA ILE A 425 83.27 -36.93 21.98
C ILE A 425 82.09 -36.36 22.79
N ILE A 426 81.30 -35.49 22.17
CA ILE A 426 80.08 -34.90 22.70
C ILE A 426 78.90 -35.36 21.84
N GLU A 427 78.01 -36.17 22.41
CA GLU A 427 76.83 -36.69 21.71
C GLU A 427 75.64 -35.72 21.81
N GLY A 428 75.13 -35.25 20.67
CA GLY A 428 73.99 -34.32 20.60
C GLY A 428 74.31 -32.96 21.20
N ALA A 429 75.13 -32.15 20.51
CA ALA A 429 75.55 -30.83 20.94
C ALA A 429 74.37 -29.89 21.17
N THR A 430 74.49 -29.02 22.17
CA THR A 430 73.51 -28.01 22.55
C THR A 430 74.22 -26.66 22.66
N LYS A 431 73.45 -25.56 22.67
CA LYS A 431 74.01 -24.21 22.93
C LYS A 431 74.88 -24.18 24.21
N ALA A 432 74.55 -24.97 25.22
CA ALA A 432 75.28 -25.07 26.48
C ALA A 432 76.64 -25.78 26.38
N ASP A 433 76.96 -26.43 25.26
CA ASP A 433 78.28 -27.00 24.98
C ASP A 433 79.24 -26.00 24.34
N THR A 434 78.77 -24.79 24.06
CA THR A 434 79.64 -23.67 23.66
C THR A 434 80.55 -23.31 24.84
N ALA A 435 81.83 -23.67 24.75
CA ALA A 435 82.79 -23.56 25.83
C ALA A 435 84.22 -23.68 25.30
N GLU A 436 85.20 -23.35 26.15
CA GLU A 436 86.60 -23.71 25.92
C GLU A 436 86.86 -25.10 26.54
N TYR A 437 87.41 -26.01 25.75
CA TYR A 437 87.80 -27.35 26.17
C TYR A 437 89.32 -27.44 26.21
N SER A 438 89.87 -28.08 27.24
CA SER A 438 91.32 -28.26 27.36
C SER A 438 91.71 -29.66 27.82
N VAL A 439 92.95 -30.03 27.51
CA VAL A 439 93.58 -31.29 27.89
C VAL A 439 94.91 -31.02 28.60
N MET A 440 95.16 -31.69 29.71
CA MET A 440 96.33 -31.48 30.59
C MET A 440 97.16 -32.75 30.75
N THR A 441 98.49 -32.59 30.65
CA THR A 441 99.54 -33.62 30.80
C THR A 441 100.56 -33.19 31.87
N THR A 442 101.52 -34.05 32.25
CA THR A 442 102.53 -33.72 33.29
C THR A 442 103.55 -32.67 32.86
N GLY A 443 103.69 -32.40 31.55
CA GLY A 443 104.63 -31.44 30.98
C GLY A 443 103.99 -30.31 30.17
N GLY A 444 102.66 -30.23 30.08
CA GLY A 444 101.96 -29.14 29.39
C GLY A 444 100.44 -29.31 29.24
N GLN A 445 99.78 -28.31 28.66
CA GLN A 445 98.34 -28.31 28.37
C GLN A 445 98.03 -27.77 26.96
N SER A 446 96.83 -28.08 26.43
CA SER A 446 96.30 -27.55 25.18
C SER A 446 94.82 -27.16 25.34
N SER A 447 94.32 -26.13 24.64
CA SER A 447 92.92 -25.71 24.68
C SER A 447 92.36 -25.30 23.31
N ALA A 448 91.03 -25.43 23.14
CA ALA A 448 90.28 -25.00 21.95
C ALA A 448 88.82 -24.66 22.27
N LYS A 449 88.19 -23.82 21.45
CA LYS A 449 86.79 -23.39 21.59
C LYS A 449 85.85 -24.24 20.74
N LEU A 450 84.76 -24.70 21.35
CA LEU A 450 83.60 -25.24 20.65
C LEU A 450 82.52 -24.16 20.57
N SER A 451 81.97 -23.89 19.38
CA SER A 451 80.77 -23.06 19.21
C SER A 451 79.61 -23.86 18.60
N VAL A 452 78.45 -23.83 19.26
CA VAL A 452 77.25 -24.56 18.81
C VAL A 452 76.14 -23.59 18.40
N ASP A 453 75.74 -23.61 17.13
CA ASP A 453 74.71 -22.74 16.55
C ASP A 453 73.44 -23.51 16.12
N LEU A 454 72.37 -22.78 15.77
CA LEU A 454 71.19 -23.38 15.13
C LEU A 454 71.45 -23.55 13.63
N LYS A 455 70.86 -24.57 13.00
CA LYS A 455 70.97 -24.76 11.55
C LYS A 455 70.31 -23.58 10.82
N PRO A 456 70.85 -23.09 9.68
CA PRO A 456 70.21 -21.99 8.95
C PRO A 456 68.82 -22.38 8.44
N LEU A 457 67.77 -21.64 8.83
CA LEU A 457 66.41 -21.85 8.35
C LEU A 457 66.22 -21.26 6.94
N LYS A 458 65.74 -22.05 5.98
CA LYS A 458 65.38 -21.59 4.63
C LYS A 458 63.87 -21.54 4.48
N VAL A 459 63.36 -20.48 3.84
CA VAL A 459 61.95 -20.36 3.44
C VAL A 459 61.80 -21.05 2.08
N LEU A 460 61.07 -22.16 2.03
CA LEU A 460 60.83 -22.94 0.80
C LEU A 460 59.65 -22.38 0.01
N THR A 461 58.59 -21.95 0.71
CA THR A 461 57.45 -21.24 0.11
C THR A 461 57.04 -20.11 1.05
N PRO A 462 57.17 -18.83 0.63
CA PRO A 462 56.75 -17.69 1.45
C PRO A 462 55.22 -17.61 1.53
N LEU A 463 54.71 -16.80 2.45
CA LEU A 463 53.32 -16.39 2.40
C LEU A 463 53.09 -15.43 1.22
N THR A 464 51.87 -15.40 0.70
CA THR A 464 51.44 -14.50 -0.37
C THR A 464 50.25 -13.68 0.08
N ASP A 465 50.19 -12.42 -0.32
CA ASP A 465 49.03 -11.56 -0.10
C ASP A 465 47.77 -12.16 -0.77
N GLN A 466 46.60 -11.95 -0.16
CA GLN A 466 45.32 -12.45 -0.65
C GLN A 466 44.24 -11.38 -0.61
N THR A 467 43.54 -11.21 -1.72
CA THR A 467 42.25 -10.50 -1.77
C THR A 467 41.13 -11.54 -1.74
N VAL A 468 40.29 -11.52 -0.71
CA VAL A 468 39.30 -12.57 -0.46
C VAL A 468 37.90 -11.96 -0.38
N LYS A 469 36.93 -12.60 -1.03
CA LYS A 469 35.53 -12.15 -0.97
C LYS A 469 34.94 -12.44 0.41
N LEU A 470 34.11 -11.54 0.92
CA LEU A 470 33.38 -11.72 2.16
C LEU A 470 32.62 -13.07 2.15
N GLY A 471 32.83 -13.87 3.19
CA GLY A 471 32.29 -15.22 3.35
C GLY A 471 33.11 -16.37 2.74
N ASN A 472 34.17 -16.09 1.97
CA ASN A 472 35.06 -17.14 1.46
C ASN A 472 36.13 -17.57 2.49
N GLU A 473 36.83 -18.68 2.24
CA GLU A 473 37.95 -19.12 3.09
C GLU A 473 39.23 -18.31 2.79
N ILE A 474 39.90 -17.81 3.84
CA ILE A 474 41.28 -17.30 3.77
C ILE A 474 42.23 -18.44 4.13
N CYS A 475 43.26 -18.67 3.31
CA CYS A 475 44.19 -19.78 3.46
C CYS A 475 45.63 -19.31 3.27
N LEU A 476 46.27 -18.83 4.35
CA LEU A 476 47.68 -18.45 4.32
C LEU A 476 48.55 -19.68 4.56
N LYS A 477 49.49 -19.97 3.65
CA LYS A 477 50.32 -21.18 3.70
C LYS A 477 51.78 -20.85 3.39
N CYS A 478 52.70 -21.28 4.25
CA CYS A 478 54.13 -21.25 3.98
C CYS A 478 54.79 -22.61 4.27
N GLU A 479 56.00 -22.79 3.76
CA GLU A 479 56.82 -23.97 3.97
C GLU A 479 58.27 -23.55 4.30
N ILE A 480 58.87 -24.16 5.34
CA ILE A 480 60.22 -23.85 5.82
C ILE A 480 61.10 -25.13 5.91
N SER A 481 62.43 -24.99 5.91
CA SER A 481 63.34 -26.14 5.77
C SER A 481 63.37 -27.08 6.99
N GLU A 482 63.15 -26.56 8.19
CA GLU A 482 63.16 -27.32 9.43
C GLU A 482 61.73 -27.63 9.89
N ASN A 483 61.53 -28.78 10.53
CA ASN A 483 60.25 -29.14 11.14
C ASN A 483 60.16 -28.53 12.55
N ILE A 484 59.86 -27.23 12.59
CA ILE A 484 59.78 -26.45 13.82
C ILE A 484 58.40 -25.79 13.90
N THR A 485 57.86 -25.62 15.10
CA THR A 485 56.62 -24.87 15.33
C THR A 485 56.85 -23.36 15.17
N GLY A 486 55.79 -22.56 15.20
CA GLY A 486 55.88 -21.11 15.16
C GLY A 486 54.58 -20.42 15.52
N LYS A 487 54.63 -19.10 15.63
CA LYS A 487 53.52 -18.26 16.07
C LYS A 487 52.96 -17.46 14.91
N TRP A 488 51.64 -17.34 14.86
CA TRP A 488 50.95 -16.45 13.96
C TRP A 488 50.52 -15.18 14.69
N THR A 489 50.73 -14.03 14.07
CA THR A 489 50.18 -12.76 14.51
C THR A 489 49.36 -12.12 13.40
N LYS A 490 48.37 -11.32 13.79
CA LYS A 490 47.59 -10.45 12.92
C LYS A 490 47.69 -9.04 13.45
N ASN A 491 48.12 -8.09 12.63
CA ASN A 491 48.36 -6.69 13.02
C ASN A 491 49.26 -6.59 14.26
N GLY A 492 50.23 -7.51 14.40
CA GLY A 492 51.14 -7.61 15.54
C GLY A 492 50.59 -8.34 16.78
N LEU A 493 49.29 -8.69 16.81
CA LEU A 493 48.68 -9.40 17.94
C LEU A 493 48.67 -10.92 17.73
N PRO A 494 48.96 -11.75 18.75
CA PRO A 494 48.88 -13.20 18.65
C PRO A 494 47.47 -13.66 18.26
N ILE A 495 47.39 -14.58 17.30
CA ILE A 495 46.12 -15.16 16.86
C ILE A 495 45.71 -16.28 17.82
N GLN A 496 44.44 -16.29 18.22
CA GLN A 496 43.83 -17.39 18.98
C GLN A 496 42.97 -18.26 18.05
N GLU A 497 43.13 -19.58 18.14
CA GLU A 497 42.30 -20.54 17.40
C GLU A 497 40.84 -20.48 17.86
N SER A 498 39.92 -20.71 16.92
CA SER A 498 38.47 -20.77 17.14
C SER A 498 37.83 -21.77 16.17
N ASP A 499 36.51 -21.92 16.21
CA ASP A 499 35.80 -22.76 15.23
C ASP A 499 36.00 -22.27 13.78
N ARG A 500 36.18 -20.96 13.62
CA ARG A 500 36.37 -20.26 12.34
C ARG A 500 37.82 -20.22 11.90
N LEU A 501 38.75 -20.06 12.86
CA LEU A 501 40.18 -19.87 12.60
C LEU A 501 40.98 -21.07 13.13
N LYS A 502 41.75 -21.72 12.26
CA LYS A 502 42.57 -22.89 12.60
C LYS A 502 44.01 -22.72 12.14
N VAL A 503 44.96 -23.02 13.02
CA VAL A 503 46.38 -23.14 12.68
C VAL A 503 46.69 -24.61 12.45
N VAL A 504 47.31 -24.93 11.33
CA VAL A 504 47.68 -26.29 10.95
C VAL A 504 49.19 -26.35 10.74
N HIS A 505 49.85 -27.21 11.50
CA HIS A 505 51.26 -27.55 11.36
C HIS A 505 51.40 -29.01 10.98
N LYS A 506 51.98 -29.29 9.81
CA LYS A 506 52.24 -30.65 9.31
C LYS A 506 53.65 -30.73 8.74
N GLY A 507 54.61 -31.13 9.58
CA GLY A 507 56.01 -31.17 9.19
C GLY A 507 56.52 -29.78 8.86
N ARG A 508 56.99 -29.58 7.63
CA ARG A 508 57.52 -28.29 7.14
C ARG A 508 56.46 -27.26 6.77
N ILE A 509 55.19 -27.66 6.68
CA ILE A 509 54.09 -26.83 6.19
C ILE A 509 53.36 -26.18 7.36
N HIS A 510 53.17 -24.87 7.26
CA HIS A 510 52.41 -24.05 8.19
C HIS A 510 51.26 -23.39 7.45
N LYS A 511 50.03 -23.60 7.93
CA LYS A 511 48.82 -23.07 7.31
C LYS A 511 47.97 -22.37 8.38
N LEU A 512 47.49 -21.18 8.08
CA LEU A 512 46.42 -20.50 8.81
C LEU A 512 45.17 -20.51 7.92
N VAL A 513 44.08 -21.07 8.44
CA VAL A 513 42.80 -21.17 7.74
C VAL A 513 41.76 -20.37 8.51
N ILE A 514 41.09 -19.45 7.83
CA ILE A 514 39.97 -18.69 8.38
C ILE A 514 38.77 -18.96 7.48
N ALA A 515 37.79 -19.71 8.00
CA ALA A 515 36.52 -19.94 7.32
C ALA A 515 35.66 -18.67 7.34
N ASN A 516 34.82 -18.47 6.32
CA ASN A 516 33.84 -17.39 6.28
C ASN A 516 34.44 -16.01 6.59
N ALA A 517 35.27 -15.49 5.68
CA ALA A 517 35.98 -14.22 5.83
C ALA A 517 35.02 -13.07 6.18
N LEU A 518 35.40 -12.28 7.17
CA LEU A 518 34.70 -11.09 7.65
C LEU A 518 35.57 -9.86 7.41
N VAL A 519 34.98 -8.66 7.39
CA VAL A 519 35.73 -7.39 7.26
C VAL A 519 36.80 -7.27 8.35
N GLU A 520 36.49 -7.76 9.55
CA GLU A 520 37.45 -7.77 10.66
C GLU A 520 38.68 -8.61 10.38
N ASP A 521 38.66 -9.58 9.44
CA ASP A 521 39.79 -10.45 9.06
C ASP A 521 40.85 -9.74 8.22
N GLU A 522 40.55 -8.55 7.72
CA GLU A 522 41.53 -7.72 7.03
C GLU A 522 42.75 -7.40 7.93
N GLY A 523 43.94 -7.42 7.33
CA GLY A 523 45.16 -6.97 7.99
C GLY A 523 46.43 -7.68 7.56
N ASP A 524 47.49 -7.37 8.30
CA ASP A 524 48.83 -7.92 8.11
C ASP A 524 49.02 -9.17 8.98
N TYR A 525 49.16 -10.32 8.33
CA TYR A 525 49.42 -11.60 8.97
C TYR A 525 50.91 -11.93 8.91
N VAL A 526 51.45 -12.42 10.02
CA VAL A 526 52.87 -12.79 10.10
C VAL A 526 53.02 -14.15 10.77
N PHE A 527 53.79 -15.03 10.14
CA PHE A 527 54.26 -16.28 10.76
C PHE A 527 55.72 -16.15 11.20
N THR A 528 55.99 -16.48 12.47
CA THR A 528 57.32 -16.43 13.08
C THR A 528 57.70 -17.82 13.60
N PRO A 529 58.66 -18.53 12.96
CA PRO A 529 59.12 -19.83 13.43
C PRO A 529 59.80 -19.75 14.81
N ASP A 530 59.54 -20.71 15.69
CA ASP A 530 60.13 -20.76 17.03
C ASP A 530 61.66 -20.96 16.94
N SER A 531 62.40 -20.32 17.85
CA SER A 531 63.89 -20.33 17.88
C SER A 531 64.60 -19.58 16.76
N TYR A 532 63.87 -18.99 15.81
CA TYR A 532 64.43 -18.13 14.76
C TYR A 532 63.82 -16.72 14.82
N SER A 533 64.60 -15.71 14.45
CA SER A 533 64.14 -14.31 14.43
C SER A 533 63.55 -13.88 13.08
N ILE A 534 63.41 -14.80 12.13
CA ILE A 534 62.81 -14.52 10.82
C ILE A 534 61.29 -14.44 10.91
N THR A 535 60.69 -13.56 10.13
CA THR A 535 59.24 -13.40 10.01
C THR A 535 58.81 -13.57 8.56
N LEU A 536 57.65 -14.19 8.34
CA LEU A 536 57.04 -14.36 7.02
C LEU A 536 55.71 -13.57 6.99
N PRO A 537 55.65 -12.40 6.31
CA PRO A 537 54.44 -11.57 6.25
C PRO A 537 53.53 -11.92 5.06
N ALA A 538 52.24 -11.65 5.19
CA ALA A 538 51.25 -11.56 4.10
C ALA A 538 50.11 -10.63 4.48
N LYS A 539 49.54 -9.93 3.51
CA LYS A 539 48.38 -9.06 3.66
C LYS A 539 47.11 -9.76 3.22
N VAL A 540 46.04 -9.60 3.98
CA VAL A 540 44.70 -10.04 3.58
C VAL A 540 43.83 -8.81 3.44
N HIS A 541 43.24 -8.62 2.24
CA HIS A 541 42.23 -7.59 1.98
C HIS A 541 40.88 -8.27 1.74
N VAL A 542 39.82 -7.82 2.41
CA VAL A 542 38.50 -8.45 2.32
C VAL A 542 37.57 -7.55 1.51
N VAL A 543 37.02 -8.09 0.43
CA VAL A 543 36.19 -7.34 -0.53
C VAL A 543 34.77 -7.90 -0.58
N ASP A 544 33.75 -7.06 -0.73
CA ASP A 544 32.35 -7.48 -0.85
C ASP A 544 31.84 -7.23 -2.29
N PRO A 545 31.39 -8.28 -3.01
CA PRO A 545 30.87 -8.13 -4.38
C PRO A 545 29.64 -7.21 -4.44
N PRO A 546 29.47 -6.48 -5.54
CA PRO A 546 28.39 -5.52 -5.67
C PRO A 546 27.03 -6.22 -5.63
N ARG A 547 26.05 -5.59 -5.00
CA ARG A 547 24.66 -6.03 -4.98
C ARG A 547 23.74 -4.88 -5.34
N ILE A 548 22.69 -5.20 -6.10
CA ILE A 548 21.63 -4.28 -6.48
C ILE A 548 20.39 -4.70 -5.70
N ILE A 549 19.82 -3.78 -4.92
CA ILE A 549 18.65 -4.04 -4.09
C ILE A 549 17.45 -3.42 -4.78
N LEU A 550 16.51 -4.26 -5.23
CA LEU A 550 15.31 -3.82 -5.96
C LEU A 550 14.04 -3.89 -5.09
N ASP A 551 14.23 -3.97 -3.78
CA ASP A 551 13.13 -4.07 -2.81
C ASP A 551 12.23 -2.83 -2.91
N GLY A 552 10.92 -3.06 -3.02
CA GLY A 552 9.91 -1.99 -3.17
C GLY A 552 9.50 -1.68 -4.61
N LEU A 553 10.07 -2.34 -5.61
CA LEU A 553 9.55 -2.34 -6.98
C LEU A 553 8.43 -3.38 -7.15
N ASP A 554 7.66 -3.25 -8.25
CA ASP A 554 6.68 -4.26 -8.64
C ASP A 554 7.35 -5.63 -8.88
N ALA A 555 6.59 -6.72 -8.82
CA ALA A 555 7.12 -8.09 -8.90
C ALA A 555 7.92 -8.41 -10.19
N ASP A 556 7.76 -7.62 -11.24
CA ASP A 556 8.50 -7.69 -12.51
C ASP A 556 9.55 -6.58 -12.67
N ASN A 557 9.89 -5.88 -11.58
CA ASN A 557 10.75 -4.69 -11.53
C ASN A 557 10.25 -3.55 -12.43
N THR A 558 8.93 -3.40 -12.57
CA THR A 558 8.33 -2.27 -13.28
C THR A 558 8.19 -1.04 -12.38
N VAL A 559 8.43 0.13 -12.96
CA VAL A 559 8.17 1.45 -12.37
C VAL A 559 7.25 2.20 -13.30
N THR A 560 6.09 2.60 -12.80
CA THR A 560 5.11 3.38 -13.56
C THR A 560 5.23 4.87 -13.25
N VAL A 561 5.34 5.71 -14.28
CA VAL A 561 5.34 7.18 -14.15
C VAL A 561 4.33 7.81 -15.08
N ILE A 562 3.67 8.88 -14.64
CA ILE A 562 2.73 9.63 -15.48
C ILE A 562 3.51 10.55 -16.43
N ALA A 563 3.14 10.59 -17.71
CA ALA A 563 3.75 11.47 -18.70
C ALA A 563 3.74 12.93 -18.24
N GLY A 564 4.83 13.66 -18.52
CA GLY A 564 5.04 15.03 -18.05
C GLY A 564 5.57 15.14 -16.61
N ASN A 565 5.43 14.10 -15.78
CA ASN A 565 5.99 14.11 -14.43
C ASN A 565 7.48 13.74 -14.43
N LYS A 566 8.17 14.20 -13.39
CA LYS A 566 9.54 13.80 -13.09
C LYS A 566 9.58 12.41 -12.45
N LEU A 567 10.41 11.52 -12.98
CA LEU A 567 10.78 10.26 -12.32
C LEU A 567 12.14 10.44 -11.63
N ARG A 568 12.23 10.07 -10.36
CA ARG A 568 13.50 9.88 -9.63
C ARG A 568 13.48 8.49 -9.02
N LEU A 569 14.18 7.56 -9.65
CA LEU A 569 14.28 6.17 -9.22
C LEU A 569 15.63 5.94 -8.55
N GLU A 570 15.64 5.86 -7.23
CA GLU A 570 16.83 5.56 -6.45
C GLU A 570 16.90 4.06 -6.16
N ILE A 571 18.00 3.42 -6.58
CA ILE A 571 18.27 2.01 -6.37
C ILE A 571 19.39 1.88 -5.33
N PRO A 572 19.11 1.33 -4.14
CA PRO A 572 20.14 1.04 -3.16
C PRO A 572 21.13 -0.01 -3.69
N ILE A 573 22.41 0.20 -3.42
CA ILE A 573 23.50 -0.68 -3.83
C ILE A 573 24.42 -0.95 -2.66
N SER A 574 25.07 -2.12 -2.64
CA SER A 574 26.07 -2.47 -1.63
C SER A 574 27.30 -3.08 -2.29
N GLY A 575 28.41 -3.11 -1.57
CA GLY A 575 29.68 -3.69 -1.99
C GLY A 575 30.86 -2.86 -1.49
N GLU A 576 31.98 -3.51 -1.22
CA GLU A 576 33.19 -2.89 -0.67
C GLU A 576 34.41 -3.34 -1.51
N PRO A 577 35.19 -2.42 -2.10
CA PRO A 577 34.97 -0.97 -2.16
C PRO A 577 33.66 -0.58 -2.88
N PRO A 578 33.11 0.63 -2.64
CA PRO A 578 31.86 1.10 -3.22
C PRO A 578 31.82 0.92 -4.75
N PRO A 579 30.81 0.24 -5.30
CA PRO A 579 30.79 -0.10 -6.71
C PRO A 579 30.40 1.07 -7.60
N LYS A 580 31.02 1.14 -8.79
CA LYS A 580 30.66 2.13 -9.80
C LYS A 580 29.42 1.68 -10.57
N ALA A 581 28.40 2.53 -10.63
CA ALA A 581 27.16 2.27 -11.37
C ALA A 581 27.22 2.82 -12.80
N LEU A 582 26.71 2.05 -13.76
CA LEU A 582 26.56 2.42 -15.17
C LEU A 582 25.14 2.09 -15.63
N TRP A 583 24.38 3.14 -15.96
CA TRP A 583 23.04 3.00 -16.50
C TRP A 583 23.06 2.96 -18.03
N SER A 584 22.15 2.18 -18.63
CA SER A 584 21.98 2.13 -20.08
C SER A 584 20.54 1.83 -20.51
N ARG A 585 20.18 2.26 -21.72
CA ARG A 585 18.89 1.99 -22.37
C ARG A 585 19.13 1.66 -23.84
N ALA A 586 18.60 0.53 -24.33
CA ALA A 586 18.82 0.05 -25.70
C ALA A 586 20.32 0.07 -26.11
N ASP A 587 21.15 -0.50 -25.25
CA ASP A 587 22.63 -0.58 -25.37
C ASP A 587 23.38 0.77 -25.40
N LYS A 588 22.69 1.90 -25.19
CA LYS A 588 23.31 3.23 -25.07
C LYS A 588 23.48 3.60 -23.60
N ALA A 589 24.70 3.97 -23.21
CA ALA A 589 25.01 4.46 -21.88
C ALA A 589 24.27 5.78 -21.58
N ILE A 590 23.72 5.88 -20.38
CA ILE A 590 23.12 7.10 -19.84
C ILE A 590 24.21 7.81 -19.04
N MET A 591 24.52 9.04 -19.43
CA MET A 591 25.61 9.82 -18.84
C MET A 591 25.24 10.29 -17.43
N GLU A 592 26.26 10.43 -16.56
CA GLU A 592 26.13 11.15 -15.30
C GLU A 592 25.99 12.66 -15.57
N GLY A 593 25.05 13.31 -14.89
CA GLY A 593 24.83 14.76 -15.04
C GLY A 593 23.98 15.19 -16.24
N SER A 594 24.10 16.46 -16.67
CA SER A 594 23.07 17.23 -17.38
C SER A 594 22.41 16.54 -18.58
N GLY A 595 21.08 16.59 -18.62
CA GLY A 595 20.23 16.04 -19.69
C GLY A 595 18.85 15.70 -19.14
N ARG A 596 17.85 15.50 -20.01
CA ARG A 596 16.48 15.13 -19.61
C ARG A 596 16.43 13.78 -18.88
N ILE A 597 17.27 12.82 -19.31
CA ILE A 597 17.49 11.51 -18.68
C ILE A 597 18.95 11.44 -18.25
N ARG A 598 19.20 11.19 -16.97
CA ARG A 598 20.55 11.11 -16.40
C ARG A 598 20.64 10.12 -15.25
N ALA A 599 21.86 9.70 -14.94
CA ALA A 599 22.17 8.94 -13.73
C ALA A 599 22.93 9.81 -12.71
N GLU A 600 22.75 9.50 -11.42
CA GLU A 600 23.46 10.09 -10.29
C GLU A 600 23.96 8.91 -9.43
N SER A 601 25.27 8.80 -9.19
CA SER A 601 25.87 7.70 -8.42
C SER A 601 26.35 8.18 -7.05
N TYR A 602 26.04 7.40 -6.02
CA TYR A 602 26.46 7.58 -4.63
C TYR A 602 27.11 6.29 -4.10
N PRO A 603 27.83 6.31 -2.96
CA PRO A 603 28.50 5.12 -2.43
C PRO A 603 27.55 3.95 -2.12
N ASP A 604 26.32 4.24 -1.73
CA ASP A 604 25.30 3.30 -1.25
C ASP A 604 24.01 3.31 -2.10
N SER A 605 23.91 4.17 -3.12
CA SER A 605 22.78 4.17 -4.05
C SER A 605 23.16 4.67 -5.45
N SER A 606 22.35 4.32 -6.45
CA SER A 606 22.42 4.93 -7.78
C SER A 606 21.02 5.33 -8.23
N THR A 607 20.88 6.57 -8.67
CA THR A 607 19.59 7.17 -9.02
C THR A 607 19.49 7.41 -10.52
N LEU A 608 18.42 6.93 -11.14
CA LEU A 608 18.00 7.33 -12.49
C LEU A 608 16.99 8.48 -12.40
N VAL A 609 17.25 9.58 -13.10
CA VAL A 609 16.37 10.74 -13.15
C VAL A 609 15.88 10.97 -14.58
N ILE A 610 14.56 11.11 -14.72
CA ILE A 610 13.90 11.59 -15.94
C ILE A 610 13.14 12.87 -15.55
N ASP A 611 13.63 14.04 -15.95
CA ASP A 611 13.05 15.32 -15.51
C ASP A 611 11.62 15.53 -16.02
N VAL A 612 11.35 15.09 -17.25
CA VAL A 612 10.02 15.10 -17.88
C VAL A 612 9.86 13.77 -18.62
N ALA A 613 8.95 12.92 -18.13
CA ALA A 613 8.68 11.60 -18.72
C ALA A 613 7.87 11.74 -20.02
N GLU A 614 8.35 11.12 -21.09
CA GLU A 614 7.72 11.06 -22.41
C GLU A 614 7.35 9.61 -22.76
N LYS A 615 6.43 9.40 -23.70
CA LYS A 615 5.99 8.05 -24.09
C LYS A 615 7.17 7.17 -24.53
N GLU A 616 8.11 7.77 -25.25
CA GLU A 616 9.31 7.16 -25.79
C GLU A 616 10.32 6.76 -24.70
N ASP A 617 10.11 7.18 -23.46
CA ASP A 617 10.92 6.75 -22.32
C ASP A 617 10.52 5.41 -21.73
N SER A 618 9.36 4.89 -22.13
CA SER A 618 8.98 3.53 -21.77
C SER A 618 9.98 2.53 -22.35
N GLY A 619 10.47 1.62 -21.52
CA GLY A 619 11.48 0.66 -21.96
C GLY A 619 12.19 -0.01 -20.80
N VAL A 620 13.15 -0.87 -21.15
CA VAL A 620 14.01 -1.53 -20.17
C VAL A 620 15.29 -0.72 -20.01
N TYR A 621 15.60 -0.41 -18.75
CA TYR A 621 16.81 0.26 -18.32
C TYR A 621 17.67 -0.75 -17.57
N HIS A 622 18.97 -0.76 -17.85
CA HIS A 622 19.92 -1.65 -17.20
C HIS A 622 20.83 -0.83 -16.29
N ILE A 623 20.99 -1.30 -15.05
CA ILE A 623 22.01 -0.83 -14.13
C ILE A 623 23.07 -1.92 -13.99
N ASN A 624 24.32 -1.56 -14.28
CA ASN A 624 25.48 -2.43 -14.12
C ASN A 624 26.39 -1.85 -13.05
N LEU A 625 26.70 -2.64 -12.03
CA LEU A 625 27.62 -2.31 -10.95
C LEU A 625 28.94 -3.04 -11.13
N LYS A 626 30.05 -2.37 -10.84
CA LYS A 626 31.39 -2.97 -10.88
C LYS A 626 32.27 -2.47 -9.74
N ASN A 627 32.90 -3.38 -9.00
CA ASN A 627 34.06 -3.13 -8.14
C ASN A 627 35.13 -4.22 -8.38
N GLU A 628 36.20 -4.22 -7.60
CA GLU A 628 37.27 -5.22 -7.71
C GLU A 628 36.86 -6.65 -7.27
N ALA A 629 35.77 -6.79 -6.50
CA ALA A 629 35.23 -8.08 -6.08
C ALA A 629 34.32 -8.73 -7.14
N GLY A 630 33.77 -7.95 -8.09
CA GLY A 630 32.96 -8.46 -9.19
C GLY A 630 32.02 -7.44 -9.82
N GLU A 631 31.00 -7.97 -10.49
CA GLU A 631 29.99 -7.20 -11.22
C GLU A 631 28.58 -7.71 -10.88
N ALA A 632 27.60 -6.82 -10.88
CA ALA A 632 26.18 -7.15 -10.74
C ALA A 632 25.37 -6.36 -11.77
N HIS A 633 24.29 -6.96 -12.27
CA HIS A 633 23.42 -6.33 -13.26
C HIS A 633 21.96 -6.51 -12.88
N ALA A 634 21.14 -5.51 -13.18
CA ALA A 634 19.69 -5.60 -13.07
C ALA A 634 19.01 -4.87 -14.22
N SER A 635 17.79 -5.31 -14.53
CA SER A 635 16.93 -4.70 -15.54
C SER A 635 15.66 -4.18 -14.86
N ILE A 636 15.34 -2.92 -15.12
CA ILE A 636 14.17 -2.23 -14.58
C ILE A 636 13.33 -1.76 -15.76
N ARG A 637 12.03 -2.05 -15.73
CA ARG A 637 11.12 -1.62 -16.79
C ARG A 637 10.46 -0.31 -16.38
N ILE A 638 10.71 0.75 -17.12
CA ILE A 638 9.97 2.01 -16.94
C ILE A 638 8.75 1.97 -17.86
N LYS A 639 7.58 2.18 -17.28
CA LYS A 639 6.31 2.28 -18.00
C LYS A 639 5.77 3.69 -17.84
N VAL A 640 5.79 4.47 -18.92
CA VAL A 640 5.18 5.80 -18.93
C VAL A 640 3.72 5.65 -19.31
N VAL A 641 2.83 6.10 -18.43
CA VAL A 641 1.37 6.11 -18.62
C VAL A 641 0.88 7.55 -18.75
N ASP A 642 -0.18 7.76 -19.51
CA ASP A 642 -0.82 9.06 -19.72
C ASP A 642 -2.34 8.88 -19.69
N ILE A 643 -3.10 9.96 -19.73
CA ILE A 643 -4.53 9.89 -20.03
C ILE A 643 -4.74 9.37 -21.46
N PRO A 644 -5.88 8.73 -21.77
CA PRO A 644 -6.15 8.24 -23.12
C PRO A 644 -6.33 9.38 -24.12
N ASP A 645 -6.16 9.06 -25.40
CA ASP A 645 -6.61 9.95 -26.48
C ASP A 645 -8.15 10.08 -26.47
N PRO A 646 -8.71 11.12 -27.13
CA PRO A 646 -10.15 11.21 -27.34
C PRO A 646 -10.69 10.01 -28.12
N PRO A 647 -11.83 9.44 -27.71
CA PRO A 647 -12.57 8.48 -28.53
C PRO A 647 -13.00 9.08 -29.87
N VAL A 648 -13.32 8.20 -30.82
CA VAL A 648 -13.96 8.61 -32.08
C VAL A 648 -15.34 9.21 -31.80
N ALA A 649 -15.76 10.16 -32.64
CA ALA A 649 -17.07 10.81 -32.51
C ALA A 649 -18.20 9.76 -32.46
N PRO A 650 -19.13 9.83 -31.50
CA PRO A 650 -20.22 8.88 -31.42
C PRO A 650 -21.19 9.01 -32.60
N THR A 651 -21.66 7.86 -33.09
CA THR A 651 -22.73 7.75 -34.07
C THR A 651 -24.04 7.39 -33.38
N VAL A 652 -25.07 8.21 -33.62
CA VAL A 652 -26.42 7.94 -33.11
C VAL A 652 -27.16 7.12 -34.17
N THR A 653 -27.59 5.92 -33.79
CA THR A 653 -28.14 4.92 -34.72
C THR A 653 -29.65 4.85 -34.66
N GLU A 654 -30.21 4.87 -33.45
CA GLU A 654 -31.65 4.88 -33.20
C GLU A 654 -32.01 6.00 -32.24
N VAL A 655 -33.20 6.56 -32.42
CA VAL A 655 -33.71 7.67 -31.61
C VAL A 655 -35.19 7.42 -31.33
N GLY A 656 -35.56 7.39 -30.05
CA GLY A 656 -36.94 7.34 -29.59
C GLY A 656 -37.49 8.70 -29.20
N ASP A 657 -38.52 8.69 -28.36
CA ASP A 657 -39.22 9.87 -27.85
C ASP A 657 -38.42 10.61 -26.77
N ASP A 658 -37.80 9.88 -25.85
CA ASP A 658 -36.98 10.42 -24.77
C ASP A 658 -35.57 9.81 -24.69
N TRP A 659 -35.22 8.94 -25.64
CA TRP A 659 -33.98 8.17 -25.63
C TRP A 659 -33.30 8.11 -27.00
N CYS A 660 -32.04 7.68 -27.02
CA CYS A 660 -31.34 7.31 -28.25
C CYS A 660 -30.32 6.20 -27.99
N ILE A 661 -29.89 5.49 -29.04
CA ILE A 661 -28.75 4.56 -28.97
C ILE A 661 -27.58 5.18 -29.71
N MET A 662 -26.45 5.32 -29.01
CA MET A 662 -25.20 5.80 -29.59
C MET A 662 -24.10 4.75 -29.49
N ASN A 663 -23.27 4.68 -30.53
CA ASN A 663 -22.14 3.78 -30.65
C ASN A 663 -20.87 4.58 -30.92
N TRP A 664 -19.74 4.12 -30.40
CA TRP A 664 -18.43 4.73 -30.64
C TRP A 664 -17.33 3.68 -30.74
N GLU A 665 -16.14 4.13 -31.11
CA GLU A 665 -14.94 3.30 -31.09
C GLU A 665 -14.00 3.75 -29.96
N PRO A 666 -13.25 2.84 -29.35
CA PRO A 666 -12.21 3.18 -28.39
C PRO A 666 -11.18 4.16 -28.98
N PRO A 667 -10.44 4.91 -28.15
CA PRO A 667 -9.38 5.79 -28.65
C PRO A 667 -8.25 5.00 -29.32
N ALA A 668 -7.56 5.64 -30.26
CA ALA A 668 -6.44 5.03 -30.99
C ALA A 668 -5.24 4.68 -30.08
N TYR A 669 -5.06 5.44 -29.00
CA TYR A 669 -4.09 5.17 -27.95
C TYR A 669 -4.74 5.31 -26.57
N ASP A 670 -4.55 4.30 -25.72
CA ASP A 670 -5.13 4.22 -24.38
C ASP A 670 -4.31 4.96 -23.31
N GLY A 671 -3.24 5.64 -23.70
CA GLY A 671 -2.30 6.27 -22.76
C GLY A 671 -1.33 5.26 -22.13
N GLY A 672 -1.23 4.02 -22.60
CA GLY A 672 -0.38 2.99 -22.01
C GLY A 672 -0.97 2.31 -20.77
N SER A 673 -2.22 2.63 -20.43
CA SER A 673 -3.00 2.02 -19.34
C SER A 673 -4.38 1.61 -19.87
N PRO A 674 -4.90 0.41 -19.54
CA PRO A 674 -6.17 -0.05 -20.08
C PRO A 674 -7.33 0.92 -19.83
N ILE A 675 -8.20 1.06 -20.82
CA ILE A 675 -9.44 1.82 -20.68
C ILE A 675 -10.35 1.12 -19.65
N LEU A 676 -10.65 1.83 -18.56
CA LEU A 676 -11.56 1.38 -17.50
C LEU A 676 -13.03 1.59 -17.89
N GLY A 677 -13.30 2.56 -18.76
CA GLY A 677 -14.61 2.80 -19.35
C GLY A 677 -14.76 4.24 -19.88
N TYR A 678 -16.00 4.67 -20.06
CA TYR A 678 -16.34 5.92 -20.74
C TYR A 678 -17.31 6.80 -19.94
N PHE A 679 -17.13 8.12 -20.08
CA PHE A 679 -18.15 9.11 -19.72
C PHE A 679 -18.76 9.71 -20.97
N ILE A 680 -20.07 9.93 -20.94
CA ILE A 680 -20.82 10.52 -22.02
C ILE A 680 -21.45 11.81 -21.51
N GLU A 681 -21.36 12.84 -22.34
CA GLU A 681 -22.09 14.09 -22.13
C GLU A 681 -23.01 14.37 -23.29
N ARG A 682 -24.13 15.03 -22.99
CA ARG A 682 -25.03 15.61 -23.98
C ARG A 682 -25.15 17.10 -23.81
N LYS A 683 -25.52 17.78 -24.89
CA LYS A 683 -25.88 19.20 -24.87
C LYS A 683 -27.05 19.43 -25.81
N LYS A 684 -27.96 20.32 -25.43
CA LYS A 684 -28.97 20.84 -26.38
C LYS A 684 -28.23 21.69 -27.43
N LYS A 685 -28.47 21.53 -28.73
CA LYS A 685 -27.72 22.21 -29.80
C LYS A 685 -27.60 23.73 -29.60
N GLN A 686 -28.68 24.36 -29.12
CA GLN A 686 -28.74 25.81 -28.85
C GLN A 686 -28.12 26.25 -27.51
N SER A 687 -27.80 25.32 -26.62
CA SER A 687 -27.14 25.58 -25.34
C SER A 687 -25.63 25.50 -25.49
N SER A 688 -24.87 26.18 -24.62
CA SER A 688 -23.43 25.99 -24.45
C SER A 688 -23.08 24.96 -23.37
N ARG A 689 -24.05 24.52 -22.54
CA ARG A 689 -23.82 23.70 -21.36
C ARG A 689 -23.94 22.20 -21.64
N TRP A 690 -22.82 21.50 -21.53
CA TRP A 690 -22.78 20.03 -21.51
C TRP A 690 -23.28 19.47 -20.17
N MET A 691 -24.00 18.35 -20.21
CA MET A 691 -24.45 17.61 -19.04
C MET A 691 -24.05 16.15 -19.17
N ARG A 692 -23.41 15.63 -18.12
CA ARG A 692 -23.04 14.22 -18.01
C ARG A 692 -24.27 13.33 -17.90
N LEU A 693 -24.23 12.19 -18.61
CA LEU A 693 -25.34 11.24 -18.71
C LEU A 693 -25.18 10.03 -17.80
N ASN A 694 -23.94 9.62 -17.52
CA ASN A 694 -23.63 8.47 -16.66
C ASN A 694 -22.75 8.88 -15.48
N PHE A 695 -23.04 8.30 -14.31
CA PHE A 695 -22.24 8.49 -13.09
C PHE A 695 -21.13 7.45 -12.98
N ASP A 696 -21.46 6.19 -13.26
CA ASP A 696 -20.50 5.08 -13.32
C ASP A 696 -19.92 4.93 -14.72
N LEU A 697 -18.71 4.40 -14.80
CA LEU A 697 -18.03 4.13 -16.07
C LEU A 697 -18.75 3.04 -16.85
N ILE A 698 -19.03 3.32 -18.12
CA ILE A 698 -19.57 2.33 -19.06
C ILE A 698 -18.39 1.63 -19.73
N LYS A 699 -18.38 0.29 -19.74
CA LYS A 699 -17.27 -0.48 -20.32
C LYS A 699 -17.48 -0.76 -21.80
N GLU A 700 -18.74 -0.89 -22.18
CA GLU A 700 -19.20 -1.10 -23.54
C GLU A 700 -19.00 0.16 -24.39
N THR A 701 -19.01 -0.01 -25.71
CA THR A 701 -18.95 1.10 -26.67
C THR A 701 -20.31 1.44 -27.26
N THR A 702 -21.37 1.12 -26.51
CA THR A 702 -22.76 1.48 -26.82
C THR A 702 -23.45 2.00 -25.56
N PHE A 703 -24.36 2.96 -25.72
CA PHE A 703 -25.12 3.49 -24.59
C PHE A 703 -26.48 4.02 -25.01
N GLU A 704 -27.49 3.72 -24.19
CA GLU A 704 -28.89 4.14 -24.36
C GLU A 704 -29.32 5.12 -23.25
N PRO A 705 -29.05 6.43 -23.37
CA PRO A 705 -29.56 7.41 -22.40
C PRO A 705 -31.03 7.73 -22.60
N LYS A 706 -31.73 7.99 -21.49
CA LYS A 706 -33.14 8.43 -21.44
C LYS A 706 -33.28 9.88 -20.96
N LYS A 707 -34.51 10.39 -20.78
CA LYS A 707 -34.82 11.75 -20.29
C LYS A 707 -34.34 12.86 -21.24
N MET A 708 -34.43 12.61 -22.53
CA MET A 708 -34.37 13.65 -23.54
C MET A 708 -35.73 14.32 -23.69
N ILE A 709 -35.74 15.55 -24.20
CA ILE A 709 -36.97 16.29 -24.43
C ILE A 709 -37.31 16.17 -25.91
N GLU A 710 -38.52 15.70 -26.19
CA GLU A 710 -39.06 15.58 -27.55
C GLU A 710 -38.95 16.91 -28.31
N GLY A 711 -38.56 16.87 -29.59
CA GLY A 711 -38.45 18.03 -30.47
C GLY A 711 -37.21 18.92 -30.25
N VAL A 712 -36.38 18.62 -29.24
CA VAL A 712 -35.15 19.38 -28.97
C VAL A 712 -33.94 18.70 -29.64
N ALA A 713 -33.18 19.46 -30.42
CA ALA A 713 -31.95 18.93 -31.02
C ALA A 713 -30.83 18.77 -29.97
N TYR A 714 -30.16 17.63 -29.97
CA TYR A 714 -29.04 17.29 -29.07
C TYR A 714 -27.77 16.93 -29.85
N GLU A 715 -26.62 17.16 -29.20
CA GLU A 715 -25.30 16.67 -29.58
C GLU A 715 -24.73 15.88 -28.41
N VAL A 716 -23.98 14.81 -28.68
CA VAL A 716 -23.31 13.98 -27.66
C VAL A 716 -21.82 13.89 -27.91
N ARG A 717 -21.03 13.74 -26.85
CA ARG A 717 -19.56 13.54 -26.91
C ARG A 717 -19.11 12.59 -25.80
N ILE A 718 -17.97 11.95 -26.02
CA ILE A 718 -17.50 10.83 -25.18
C ILE A 718 -16.08 11.10 -24.70
N PHE A 719 -15.79 10.62 -23.50
CA PHE A 719 -14.49 10.66 -22.85
C PHE A 719 -14.09 9.22 -22.52
N ALA A 720 -12.85 8.85 -22.81
CA ALA A 720 -12.26 7.61 -22.33
C ALA A 720 -11.61 7.84 -20.97
N VAL A 721 -11.63 6.83 -20.11
CA VAL A 721 -11.04 6.89 -18.76
C VAL A 721 -10.12 5.70 -18.58
N ASN A 722 -8.89 5.95 -18.15
CA ASN A 722 -7.97 4.91 -17.69
C ASN A 722 -7.57 5.19 -16.22
N ALA A 723 -6.60 4.43 -15.70
CA ALA A 723 -6.14 4.60 -14.31
C ALA A 723 -5.47 5.96 -14.03
N VAL A 724 -4.99 6.68 -15.05
CA VAL A 724 -4.35 8.00 -14.92
C VAL A 724 -5.40 9.09 -14.86
N GLY A 725 -6.43 9.01 -15.70
CA GLY A 725 -7.49 9.99 -15.71
C GLY A 725 -8.38 9.96 -16.95
N ILE A 726 -9.08 11.07 -17.16
CA ILE A 726 -10.09 11.25 -18.20
C ILE A 726 -9.44 11.91 -19.42
N SER A 727 -9.71 11.38 -20.61
CA SER A 727 -9.26 11.94 -21.88
C SER A 727 -9.82 13.35 -22.14
N LYS A 728 -9.32 14.02 -23.18
CA LYS A 728 -10.09 15.11 -23.82
C LYS A 728 -11.37 14.53 -24.47
N PRO A 729 -12.45 15.32 -24.62
CA PRO A 729 -13.68 14.83 -25.25
C PRO A 729 -13.47 14.51 -26.73
N SER A 730 -14.22 13.53 -27.23
CA SER A 730 -14.41 13.32 -28.66
C SER A 730 -14.97 14.58 -29.31
N THR A 731 -14.82 14.69 -30.63
CA THR A 731 -15.67 15.63 -31.38
C THR A 731 -17.15 15.25 -31.20
N PRO A 732 -18.08 16.22 -31.14
CA PRO A 732 -19.50 15.93 -30.98
C PRO A 732 -20.10 15.10 -32.13
N SER A 733 -21.15 14.34 -31.83
CA SER A 733 -22.00 13.69 -32.84
C SER A 733 -22.63 14.70 -33.80
N ARG A 734 -23.16 14.21 -34.93
CA ARG A 734 -24.14 14.97 -35.69
C ARG A 734 -25.38 15.25 -34.80
N PRO A 735 -26.04 16.41 -34.94
CA PRO A 735 -27.24 16.71 -34.17
C PRO A 735 -28.40 15.75 -34.49
N PHE A 736 -29.13 15.31 -33.47
CA PHE A 736 -30.31 14.47 -33.60
C PHE A 736 -31.47 15.01 -32.76
N VAL A 737 -32.72 14.64 -33.11
CA VAL A 737 -33.93 15.13 -32.47
C VAL A 737 -34.78 13.93 -32.02
N PRO A 738 -35.00 13.74 -30.72
CA PRO A 738 -35.97 12.77 -30.20
C PRO A 738 -37.39 13.12 -30.64
N LEU A 739 -38.11 12.12 -31.14
CA LEU A 739 -39.45 12.26 -31.70
C LEU A 739 -40.32 11.07 -31.25
N ALA A 740 -41.53 11.35 -30.78
CA ALA A 740 -42.48 10.30 -30.41
C ALA A 740 -43.38 9.92 -31.58
N VAL A 741 -43.77 8.64 -31.66
CA VAL A 741 -44.94 8.26 -32.45
C VAL A 741 -46.20 8.85 -31.81
N THR A 742 -47.22 9.12 -32.62
CA THR A 742 -48.50 9.62 -32.10
C THR A 742 -49.18 8.57 -31.21
N SER A 743 -50.06 8.99 -30.30
CA SER A 743 -50.97 8.04 -29.64
C SER A 743 -51.93 7.38 -30.66
N PRO A 744 -52.57 6.24 -30.33
CA PRO A 744 -53.59 5.66 -31.21
C PRO A 744 -54.74 6.64 -31.48
N PRO A 745 -55.39 6.58 -32.65
CA PRO A 745 -56.63 7.30 -32.89
C PRO A 745 -57.71 6.92 -31.87
N THR A 746 -58.59 7.87 -31.54
CA THR A 746 -59.64 7.66 -30.53
C THR A 746 -61.00 7.45 -31.18
N LEU A 747 -61.94 6.85 -30.44
CA LEU A 747 -63.35 6.66 -30.88
C LEU A 747 -63.54 6.06 -32.28
N LEU A 748 -62.81 4.98 -32.61
CA LEU A 748 -63.05 4.22 -33.84
C LEU A 748 -64.47 3.60 -33.80
N ALA A 749 -65.28 3.95 -34.78
CA ALA A 749 -66.68 3.54 -34.89
C ALA A 749 -67.07 3.26 -36.34
N VAL A 750 -68.08 2.42 -36.52
CA VAL A 750 -68.73 2.21 -37.81
C VAL A 750 -69.60 3.42 -38.13
N ASP A 751 -69.39 4.00 -39.31
CA ASP A 751 -70.21 5.09 -39.83
C ASP A 751 -71.39 4.56 -40.65
N SER A 752 -71.13 3.68 -41.60
CA SER A 752 -72.16 3.00 -42.41
C SER A 752 -71.67 1.66 -42.94
N VAL A 753 -72.61 0.78 -43.26
CA VAL A 753 -72.35 -0.54 -43.85
C VAL A 753 -73.31 -0.75 -45.01
N THR A 754 -72.77 -1.11 -46.17
CA THR A 754 -73.54 -1.58 -47.33
C THR A 754 -73.36 -3.10 -47.47
N ASP A 755 -73.94 -3.68 -48.52
CA ASP A 755 -73.73 -5.07 -48.92
C ASP A 755 -72.31 -5.40 -49.38
N ASN A 756 -71.46 -4.40 -49.66
CA ASN A 756 -70.10 -4.60 -50.18
C ASN A 756 -69.03 -3.65 -49.59
N SER A 757 -69.39 -2.80 -48.62
CA SER A 757 -68.45 -1.82 -48.08
C SER A 757 -68.74 -1.48 -46.62
N VAL A 758 -67.69 -1.08 -45.91
CA VAL A 758 -67.74 -0.63 -44.52
C VAL A 758 -67.04 0.71 -44.41
N THR A 759 -67.79 1.74 -44.01
CA THR A 759 -67.21 3.06 -43.73
C THR A 759 -66.90 3.17 -42.25
N MET A 760 -65.64 3.43 -41.92
CA MET A 760 -65.18 3.68 -40.56
C MET A 760 -64.95 5.17 -40.33
N LYS A 761 -65.21 5.63 -39.12
CA LYS A 761 -64.85 6.97 -38.64
C LYS A 761 -64.12 6.89 -37.30
N TRP A 762 -63.22 7.82 -37.05
CA TRP A 762 -62.48 7.94 -35.81
C TRP A 762 -62.28 9.42 -35.46
N ARG A 763 -61.62 9.67 -34.33
CA ARG A 763 -61.08 10.98 -33.94
C ARG A 763 -59.55 10.93 -33.96
N PRO A 764 -58.89 12.09 -34.13
CA PRO A 764 -57.44 12.16 -34.07
C PRO A 764 -56.87 11.65 -32.74
N PRO A 765 -55.57 11.30 -32.71
CA PRO A 765 -54.84 11.02 -31.48
C PRO A 765 -54.95 12.16 -30.47
N ASP A 766 -55.04 11.84 -29.18
CA ASP A 766 -55.01 12.85 -28.11
C ASP A 766 -53.60 13.46 -27.97
N HIS A 767 -52.54 12.71 -28.32
CA HIS A 767 -51.17 13.18 -28.32
C HIS A 767 -50.49 12.98 -29.69
N ILE A 768 -50.18 14.08 -30.37
CA ILE A 768 -49.54 14.06 -31.71
C ILE A 768 -47.99 14.14 -31.60
N GLY A 769 -47.46 14.66 -30.49
CA GLY A 769 -46.02 14.86 -30.32
C GLY A 769 -45.44 15.97 -31.22
N ALA A 770 -44.14 16.20 -31.08
CA ALA A 770 -43.39 17.21 -31.81
C ALA A 770 -43.13 16.83 -33.28
N ALA A 771 -43.28 15.55 -33.63
CA ALA A 771 -43.15 15.06 -35.01
C ALA A 771 -44.31 15.48 -35.92
N GLY A 772 -45.44 15.92 -35.35
CA GLY A 772 -46.67 16.19 -36.10
C GLY A 772 -47.43 14.90 -36.44
N LEU A 773 -48.48 15.01 -37.25
CA LEU A 773 -49.27 13.89 -37.77
C LEU A 773 -49.26 13.95 -39.29
N ASP A 774 -48.78 12.88 -39.95
CA ASP A 774 -48.72 12.79 -41.41
C ASP A 774 -49.98 12.14 -41.99
N GLY A 775 -50.66 11.25 -41.25
CA GLY A 775 -51.97 10.71 -41.61
C GLY A 775 -52.31 9.39 -40.91
N TYR A 776 -53.21 8.59 -41.49
CA TYR A 776 -53.68 7.33 -40.92
C TYR A 776 -53.55 6.14 -41.88
N VAL A 777 -53.38 4.96 -41.30
CA VAL A 777 -53.49 3.67 -41.99
C VAL A 777 -54.65 2.90 -41.37
N LEU A 778 -55.63 2.52 -42.19
CA LEU A 778 -56.74 1.66 -41.81
C LEU A 778 -56.44 0.25 -42.32
N GLU A 779 -56.59 -0.75 -41.46
CA GLU A 779 -56.37 -2.15 -41.80
C GLU A 779 -57.59 -2.97 -41.39
N TYR A 780 -57.86 -4.05 -42.12
CA TYR A 780 -58.94 -4.98 -41.82
C TYR A 780 -58.50 -6.43 -41.95
N CYS A 781 -59.21 -7.33 -41.28
CA CYS A 781 -58.99 -8.77 -41.36
C CYS A 781 -60.32 -9.51 -41.38
N PHE A 782 -60.43 -10.61 -42.13
CA PHE A 782 -61.61 -11.46 -42.14
C PHE A 782 -61.69 -12.32 -40.85
N GLU A 783 -62.90 -12.61 -40.38
CA GLU A 783 -63.13 -13.51 -39.24
C GLU A 783 -62.45 -14.87 -39.49
N GLY A 784 -61.57 -15.29 -38.56
CA GLY A 784 -60.79 -16.54 -38.67
C GLY A 784 -59.44 -16.41 -39.37
N SER A 785 -59.06 -15.23 -39.86
CA SER A 785 -57.72 -14.92 -40.40
C SER A 785 -56.91 -14.07 -39.41
N ASP A 786 -55.59 -14.23 -39.40
CA ASP A 786 -54.65 -13.37 -38.66
C ASP A 786 -53.95 -12.34 -39.56
N ASN A 787 -54.20 -12.38 -40.87
CA ASN A 787 -53.58 -11.50 -41.85
C ASN A 787 -54.33 -10.17 -42.00
N TRP A 788 -53.77 -9.09 -41.44
CA TRP A 788 -54.31 -7.73 -41.57
C TRP A 788 -53.94 -7.12 -42.92
N LEU A 789 -54.96 -6.76 -43.70
CA LEU A 789 -54.84 -6.12 -45.00
C LEU A 789 -54.99 -4.60 -44.87
N ALA A 790 -54.13 -3.83 -45.52
CA ALA A 790 -54.29 -2.39 -45.60
C ALA A 790 -55.50 -2.03 -46.48
N ALA A 791 -56.40 -1.21 -45.96
CA ALA A 791 -57.56 -0.71 -46.70
C ALA A 791 -57.21 0.46 -47.63
N ASN A 792 -56.10 1.17 -47.34
CA ASN A 792 -55.60 2.31 -48.09
C ASN A 792 -54.13 2.12 -48.49
N LYS A 793 -53.73 2.67 -49.63
CA LYS A 793 -52.34 2.67 -50.11
C LYS A 793 -51.55 3.88 -49.60
N ASP A 794 -52.13 5.07 -49.74
CA ASP A 794 -51.57 6.33 -49.24
C ASP A 794 -52.16 6.67 -47.86
N LEU A 795 -51.43 7.45 -47.06
CA LEU A 795 -51.90 7.90 -45.75
C LEU A 795 -53.21 8.69 -45.89
N ILE A 796 -54.18 8.37 -45.04
CA ILE A 796 -55.48 9.04 -45.00
C ILE A 796 -55.30 10.37 -44.22
N ASP A 797 -55.72 11.48 -44.79
CA ASP A 797 -55.64 12.83 -44.19
C ASP A 797 -56.87 13.17 -43.32
N LYS A 798 -57.99 12.49 -43.56
CA LYS A 798 -59.27 12.64 -42.85
C LYS A 798 -59.48 11.53 -41.82
N THR A 799 -60.40 11.74 -40.88
CA THR A 799 -60.74 10.73 -39.85
C THR A 799 -61.92 9.84 -40.23
N LYS A 800 -62.04 9.54 -41.52
CA LYS A 800 -63.10 8.71 -42.10
C LYS A 800 -62.58 8.04 -43.36
N PHE A 801 -62.85 6.75 -43.53
CA PHE A 801 -62.45 6.01 -44.72
C PHE A 801 -63.38 4.83 -45.00
N THR A 802 -63.58 4.53 -46.28
CA THR A 802 -64.48 3.46 -46.75
C THR A 802 -63.67 2.29 -47.27
N ILE A 803 -63.82 1.14 -46.62
CA ILE A 803 -63.30 -0.15 -47.10
C ILE A 803 -64.30 -0.67 -48.14
N THR A 804 -63.87 -0.86 -49.38
CA THR A 804 -64.70 -1.27 -50.52
C THR A 804 -64.35 -2.69 -50.97
N ASP A 805 -65.11 -3.23 -51.92
CA ASP A 805 -64.91 -4.56 -52.50
C ASP A 805 -64.92 -5.71 -51.48
N LEU A 806 -65.70 -5.56 -50.42
CA LEU A 806 -65.89 -6.59 -49.40
C LEU A 806 -66.98 -7.58 -49.83
N PRO A 807 -66.81 -8.90 -49.62
CA PRO A 807 -67.85 -9.87 -49.90
C PRO A 807 -69.09 -9.66 -48.99
N THR A 808 -70.28 -9.79 -49.57
CA THR A 808 -71.55 -9.72 -48.83
C THR A 808 -71.63 -10.83 -47.78
N ASP A 809 -72.20 -10.51 -46.62
CA ASP A 809 -72.31 -11.36 -45.43
C ASP A 809 -70.96 -11.78 -44.80
N ALA A 810 -69.82 -11.26 -45.28
CA ALA A 810 -68.54 -11.44 -44.61
C ALA A 810 -68.52 -10.71 -43.26
N LYS A 811 -67.74 -11.23 -42.31
CA LYS A 811 -67.42 -10.53 -41.07
C LYS A 811 -65.96 -10.10 -41.06
N ILE A 812 -65.72 -8.84 -40.74
CA ILE A 812 -64.38 -8.26 -40.69
C ILE A 812 -64.09 -7.61 -39.35
N PHE A 813 -62.83 -7.67 -38.93
CA PHE A 813 -62.25 -6.85 -37.87
C PHE A 813 -61.54 -5.66 -38.51
N VAL A 814 -61.57 -4.49 -37.87
CA VAL A 814 -60.95 -3.28 -38.39
C VAL A 814 -60.12 -2.59 -37.31
N ARG A 815 -58.95 -2.06 -37.68
CA ARG A 815 -58.10 -1.25 -36.82
C ARG A 815 -57.52 -0.05 -37.58
N VAL A 816 -57.23 1.02 -36.86
CA VAL A 816 -56.60 2.23 -37.43
C VAL A 816 -55.33 2.60 -36.66
N LYS A 817 -54.29 3.01 -37.38
CA LYS A 817 -53.02 3.55 -36.83
C LYS A 817 -52.85 4.98 -37.31
N ALA A 818 -52.32 5.85 -36.44
CA ALA A 818 -51.85 7.16 -36.85
C ALA A 818 -50.35 7.08 -37.17
N VAL A 819 -49.89 7.84 -38.17
CA VAL A 819 -48.52 7.78 -38.66
C VAL A 819 -47.92 9.18 -38.68
N ASN A 820 -46.68 9.29 -38.21
CA ASN A 820 -45.86 10.47 -38.34
C ASN A 820 -44.41 10.10 -38.70
N LYS A 821 -43.52 11.10 -38.74
CA LYS A 821 -42.09 10.92 -39.03
C LYS A 821 -41.35 9.97 -38.08
N ALA A 822 -41.85 9.74 -36.86
CA ALA A 822 -41.28 8.78 -35.93
C ALA A 822 -41.76 7.34 -36.19
N GLY A 823 -42.88 7.18 -36.91
CA GLY A 823 -43.44 5.88 -37.28
C GLY A 823 -44.95 5.79 -37.05
N ALA A 824 -45.46 4.56 -37.05
CA ALA A 824 -46.87 4.27 -36.79
C ALA A 824 -47.15 4.09 -35.29
N SER A 825 -48.29 4.60 -34.83
CA SER A 825 -48.82 4.37 -33.49
C SER A 825 -49.21 2.92 -33.27
N GLU A 826 -49.43 2.55 -32.01
CA GLU A 826 -50.22 1.37 -31.66
C GLU A 826 -51.61 1.44 -32.34
N PRO A 827 -52.18 0.30 -32.78
CA PRO A 827 -53.46 0.28 -33.48
C PRO A 827 -54.65 0.46 -32.54
N LYS A 828 -55.63 1.26 -32.96
CA LYS A 828 -56.96 1.29 -32.35
C LYS A 828 -57.87 0.27 -33.00
N TYR A 829 -58.24 -0.77 -32.26
CA TYR A 829 -59.19 -1.79 -32.72
C TYR A 829 -60.64 -1.35 -32.54
N TYR A 830 -61.48 -1.70 -33.52
CA TYR A 830 -62.93 -1.75 -33.32
C TYR A 830 -63.27 -3.05 -32.58
N SER A 831 -64.07 -2.95 -31.52
CA SER A 831 -64.17 -4.00 -30.50
C SER A 831 -64.98 -5.23 -30.90
N GLN A 832 -65.71 -5.18 -32.02
CA GLN A 832 -66.62 -6.24 -32.46
C GLN A 832 -66.44 -6.53 -33.96
N PRO A 833 -66.69 -7.76 -34.44
CA PRO A 833 -66.70 -8.03 -35.87
C PRO A 833 -67.85 -7.27 -36.55
N ILE A 834 -67.57 -6.70 -37.72
CA ILE A 834 -68.53 -5.97 -38.55
C ILE A 834 -69.05 -6.92 -39.62
N LEU A 835 -70.35 -7.19 -39.63
CA LEU A 835 -71.03 -7.95 -40.69
C LEU A 835 -71.29 -7.04 -41.90
N VAL A 836 -70.73 -7.37 -43.06
CA VAL A 836 -70.88 -6.64 -44.33
C VAL A 836 -72.25 -6.92 -44.91
N LYS A 837 -73.26 -6.17 -44.46
CA LYS A 837 -74.64 -6.29 -44.89
C LYS A 837 -75.35 -4.95 -44.81
N GLN A 838 -76.18 -4.65 -45.79
CA GLN A 838 -76.98 -3.43 -45.81
C GLN A 838 -77.89 -3.33 -44.57
N ILE A 839 -77.73 -2.27 -43.78
CA ILE A 839 -78.54 -2.00 -42.58
C ILE A 839 -79.78 -1.19 -42.98
N ILE A 840 -80.97 -1.76 -42.80
CA ILE A 840 -82.26 -1.11 -43.07
C ILE A 840 -82.98 -0.84 -41.73
N GLU A 841 -83.12 0.43 -41.36
CA GLU A 841 -83.87 0.89 -40.18
C GLU A 841 -85.10 1.72 -40.64
N PRO A 842 -86.34 1.38 -40.23
CA PRO A 842 -87.54 2.09 -40.66
C PRO A 842 -87.57 3.54 -40.16
N PRO A 843 -88.24 4.46 -40.88
CA PRO A 843 -88.27 5.87 -40.54
C PRO A 843 -89.05 6.09 -39.24
N LYS A 844 -88.55 6.99 -38.38
CA LYS A 844 -89.27 7.44 -37.18
C LYS A 844 -89.23 8.95 -37.08
N ILE A 845 -90.37 9.60 -36.89
CA ILE A 845 -90.47 11.05 -36.66
C ILE A 845 -90.72 11.30 -35.18
N ARG A 846 -89.98 12.22 -34.57
CA ARG A 846 -90.19 12.62 -33.17
C ARG A 846 -90.69 14.05 -33.10
N ILE A 847 -92.02 14.22 -32.99
CA ILE A 847 -92.62 15.55 -32.81
C ILE A 847 -92.38 16.06 -31.38
N PRO A 848 -91.65 17.18 -31.20
CA PRO A 848 -91.46 17.81 -29.89
C PRO A 848 -92.79 18.09 -29.20
N ARG A 849 -92.86 17.93 -27.88
CA ARG A 849 -94.12 18.06 -27.12
C ARG A 849 -94.87 19.38 -27.39
N HIS A 850 -94.14 20.48 -27.55
CA HIS A 850 -94.71 21.82 -27.79
C HIS A 850 -95.28 22.01 -29.21
N LEU A 851 -95.01 21.09 -30.15
CA LEU A 851 -95.53 21.11 -31.53
C LEU A 851 -96.67 20.11 -31.76
N LYS A 852 -97.10 19.40 -30.72
CA LYS A 852 -98.27 18.49 -30.78
C LYS A 852 -99.61 19.22 -30.70
N GLN A 853 -99.58 20.49 -30.31
CA GLN A 853 -100.72 21.42 -30.32
C GLN A 853 -100.46 22.49 -31.38
N THR A 854 -101.46 23.29 -31.73
CA THR A 854 -101.32 24.41 -32.66
C THR A 854 -100.20 25.35 -32.20
N TYR A 855 -99.21 25.56 -33.06
CA TYR A 855 -98.05 26.40 -32.81
C TYR A 855 -98.40 27.85 -33.15
N ILE A 856 -98.63 28.66 -32.11
CA ILE A 856 -99.09 30.04 -32.23
C ILE A 856 -97.89 31.01 -32.21
N ARG A 857 -97.83 31.94 -33.17
CA ARG A 857 -96.85 33.03 -33.24
C ARG A 857 -97.50 34.34 -33.63
N ARG A 858 -96.92 35.47 -33.22
CA ARG A 858 -97.40 36.80 -33.64
C ARG A 858 -96.85 37.18 -35.01
N VAL A 859 -97.57 38.01 -35.76
CA VAL A 859 -97.05 38.60 -37.00
C VAL A 859 -95.71 39.30 -36.72
N GLY A 860 -94.72 39.08 -37.60
CA GLY A 860 -93.36 39.59 -37.47
C GLY A 860 -92.41 38.74 -36.62
N GLU A 861 -92.91 37.80 -35.81
CA GLU A 861 -92.04 36.85 -35.09
C GLU A 861 -91.45 35.80 -36.03
N ALA A 862 -90.29 35.24 -35.68
CA ALA A 862 -89.72 34.14 -36.43
C ALA A 862 -90.39 32.81 -36.05
N VAL A 863 -90.68 31.96 -37.03
CA VAL A 863 -91.08 30.56 -36.84
C VAL A 863 -89.85 29.69 -37.06
N ASN A 864 -89.52 28.84 -36.10
CA ASN A 864 -88.44 27.87 -36.21
C ASN A 864 -88.89 26.52 -35.66
N LEU A 865 -89.23 25.59 -36.55
CA LEU A 865 -89.66 24.24 -36.20
C LEU A 865 -88.51 23.28 -36.50
N VAL A 866 -88.01 22.59 -35.48
CA VAL A 866 -86.98 21.55 -35.64
C VAL A 866 -87.61 20.21 -35.35
N ILE A 867 -87.66 19.34 -36.36
CA ILE A 867 -88.29 18.03 -36.29
C ILE A 867 -87.24 16.94 -36.47
N PRO A 868 -86.86 16.24 -35.39
CA PRO A 868 -85.99 15.08 -35.46
C PRO A 868 -86.64 13.89 -36.17
N PHE A 869 -85.85 13.21 -36.99
CA PHE A 869 -86.19 11.95 -37.63
C PHE A 869 -85.04 10.93 -37.55
N GLN A 870 -85.36 9.65 -37.71
CA GLN A 870 -84.41 8.54 -37.76
C GLN A 870 -84.72 7.64 -38.95
N GLY A 871 -83.74 6.90 -39.46
CA GLY A 871 -83.90 5.89 -40.50
C GLY A 871 -82.59 5.61 -41.25
N LYS A 872 -82.41 4.37 -41.74
CA LYS A 872 -81.25 3.95 -42.53
C LYS A 872 -81.69 3.07 -43.72
N PRO A 873 -81.19 3.27 -44.95
CA PRO A 873 -80.28 4.33 -45.37
C PRO A 873 -80.92 5.72 -45.26
N LYS A 874 -80.17 6.78 -45.58
CA LYS A 874 -80.58 8.19 -45.43
C LYS A 874 -82.03 8.40 -45.93
N PRO A 875 -82.97 8.83 -45.07
CA PRO A 875 -84.36 9.01 -45.46
C PRO A 875 -84.59 10.12 -46.49
N GLU A 876 -85.56 9.94 -47.38
CA GLU A 876 -86.13 10.96 -48.27
C GLU A 876 -87.18 11.79 -47.50
N LEU A 877 -87.10 13.12 -47.59
CA LEU A 877 -87.97 14.05 -46.84
C LEU A 877 -88.85 14.86 -47.79
N THR A 878 -90.15 14.96 -47.50
CA THR A 878 -91.09 15.78 -48.26
C THR A 878 -91.97 16.59 -47.32
N TRP A 879 -92.14 17.89 -47.59
CA TRP A 879 -93.02 18.79 -46.84
C TRP A 879 -94.14 19.35 -47.73
N LYS A 880 -95.34 19.47 -47.15
CA LYS A 880 -96.50 20.12 -47.77
C LYS A 880 -97.18 21.08 -46.81
N LYS A 881 -97.82 22.14 -47.33
CA LYS A 881 -98.66 23.05 -46.56
C LYS A 881 -100.08 23.00 -47.10
N ASP A 882 -101.05 22.69 -46.24
CA ASP A 882 -102.47 22.55 -46.58
C ASP A 882 -102.71 21.63 -47.79
N GLY A 883 -101.92 20.56 -47.89
CA GLY A 883 -101.97 19.58 -48.99
C GLY A 883 -101.23 19.97 -50.27
N ALA A 884 -100.78 21.22 -50.41
CA ALA A 884 -100.02 21.73 -51.56
C ALA A 884 -98.50 21.75 -51.30
N GLU A 885 -97.70 21.86 -52.35
CA GLU A 885 -96.25 22.06 -52.21
C GLU A 885 -95.96 23.42 -51.55
N ILE A 886 -94.95 23.45 -50.69
CA ILE A 886 -94.54 24.67 -50.00
C ILE A 886 -93.78 25.58 -50.96
N ASP A 887 -94.20 26.84 -51.05
CA ASP A 887 -93.42 27.88 -51.74
C ASP A 887 -92.12 28.16 -50.98
N LYS A 888 -91.00 27.73 -51.57
CA LYS A 888 -89.65 27.84 -51.01
C LYS A 888 -89.14 29.28 -50.90
N ASN A 889 -89.81 30.25 -51.54
CA ASN A 889 -89.48 31.67 -51.39
C ASN A 889 -90.04 32.26 -50.09
N GLN A 890 -91.11 31.69 -49.55
CA GLN A 890 -91.76 32.15 -48.32
C GLN A 890 -91.33 31.34 -47.09
N VAL A 891 -91.07 30.05 -47.26
CA VAL A 891 -90.70 29.14 -46.16
C VAL A 891 -89.37 28.44 -46.47
N ASN A 892 -88.37 28.65 -45.62
CA ASN A 892 -87.07 28.00 -45.78
C ASN A 892 -87.05 26.64 -45.09
N ILE A 893 -86.78 25.58 -45.87
CA ILE A 893 -86.62 24.23 -45.35
C ILE A 893 -85.15 23.84 -45.36
N ARG A 894 -84.62 23.38 -44.22
CA ARG A 894 -83.25 22.88 -44.10
C ARG A 894 -83.27 21.47 -43.55
N ASN A 895 -82.55 20.55 -44.20
CA ASN A 895 -82.48 19.16 -43.81
C ASN A 895 -81.06 18.80 -43.38
N SER A 896 -80.91 18.15 -42.23
CA SER A 896 -79.69 17.47 -41.79
C SER A 896 -79.83 15.95 -41.95
N GLU A 897 -78.87 15.19 -41.42
CA GLU A 897 -78.98 13.72 -41.38
C GLU A 897 -80.00 13.21 -40.36
N THR A 898 -80.37 14.03 -39.36
CA THR A 898 -81.20 13.62 -38.21
C THR A 898 -82.40 14.52 -37.97
N ASP A 899 -82.48 15.68 -38.62
CA ASP A 899 -83.52 16.67 -38.33
C ASP A 899 -83.89 17.44 -39.60
N THR A 900 -85.13 17.90 -39.66
CA THR A 900 -85.60 18.83 -40.68
C THR A 900 -86.14 20.09 -40.00
N ILE A 901 -85.85 21.24 -40.60
CA ILE A 901 -86.12 22.56 -40.04
C ILE A 901 -86.99 23.36 -40.99
N ILE A 902 -88.13 23.84 -40.50
CA ILE A 902 -88.91 24.90 -41.15
C ILE A 902 -88.56 26.23 -40.48
N PHE A 903 -88.08 27.20 -41.26
CA PHE A 903 -87.71 28.51 -40.79
C PHE A 903 -88.40 29.63 -41.58
N ILE A 904 -89.13 30.49 -40.86
CA ILE A 904 -89.78 31.70 -41.39
C ILE A 904 -89.21 32.88 -40.61
N ARG A 905 -88.53 33.80 -41.32
CA ARG A 905 -87.79 34.90 -40.69
C ARG A 905 -88.70 35.95 -40.05
N LYS A 906 -89.79 36.29 -40.73
CA LYS A 906 -90.86 37.17 -40.26
C LYS A 906 -92.18 36.51 -40.62
N ALA A 907 -92.95 36.10 -39.62
CA ALA A 907 -94.24 35.48 -39.85
C ALA A 907 -95.26 36.48 -40.39
N GLU A 908 -96.09 36.02 -41.31
CA GLU A 908 -97.25 36.72 -41.87
C GLU A 908 -98.46 35.80 -41.74
N ARG A 909 -99.68 36.36 -41.76
CA ARG A 909 -100.91 35.57 -41.58
C ARG A 909 -101.07 34.45 -42.61
N SER A 910 -100.57 34.66 -43.82
CA SER A 910 -100.49 33.69 -44.92
C SER A 910 -99.68 32.44 -44.58
N HIS A 911 -98.79 32.49 -43.58
CA HIS A 911 -98.01 31.33 -43.14
C HIS A 911 -98.78 30.38 -42.23
N SER A 912 -99.98 30.77 -41.76
CA SER A 912 -100.86 29.88 -41.00
C SER A 912 -101.34 28.72 -41.88
N GLY A 913 -101.52 27.54 -41.29
CA GLY A 913 -101.95 26.33 -41.99
C GLY A 913 -101.33 25.06 -41.43
N LYS A 914 -101.69 23.92 -42.01
CA LYS A 914 -101.20 22.59 -41.63
C LYS A 914 -99.99 22.21 -42.46
N TYR A 915 -98.87 21.92 -41.80
CA TYR A 915 -97.62 21.51 -42.41
C TYR A 915 -97.41 20.01 -42.23
N ASP A 916 -97.44 19.26 -43.33
CA ASP A 916 -97.29 17.81 -43.37
C ASP A 916 -95.85 17.42 -43.74
N LEU A 917 -95.17 16.71 -42.84
CA LEU A 917 -93.88 16.06 -43.07
C LEU A 917 -94.09 14.59 -43.41
N GLN A 918 -93.44 14.13 -44.47
CA GLN A 918 -93.29 12.72 -44.84
C GLN A 918 -91.81 12.34 -44.83
N VAL A 919 -91.48 11.25 -44.13
CA VAL A 919 -90.14 10.66 -44.09
C VAL A 919 -90.21 9.25 -44.67
N LYS A 920 -89.43 8.97 -45.72
CA LYS A 920 -89.43 7.69 -46.44
C LYS A 920 -88.05 7.03 -46.41
N VAL A 921 -87.98 5.75 -46.07
CA VAL A 921 -86.77 4.91 -46.15
C VAL A 921 -87.12 3.68 -46.96
N GLU A 922 -86.59 3.58 -48.18
CA GLU A 922 -86.97 2.56 -49.17
C GLU A 922 -88.51 2.40 -49.27
N LYS A 923 -89.05 1.28 -48.78
CA LYS A 923 -90.48 0.94 -48.78
C LYS A 923 -91.26 1.45 -47.56
N PHE A 924 -90.59 1.97 -46.54
CA PHE A 924 -91.22 2.41 -45.29
C PHE A 924 -91.46 3.91 -45.30
N VAL A 925 -92.62 4.35 -44.79
CA VAL A 925 -93.06 5.75 -44.78
C VAL A 925 -93.65 6.10 -43.41
N GLU A 926 -93.21 7.23 -42.83
CA GLU A 926 -93.77 7.82 -41.61
C GLU A 926 -94.24 9.26 -41.92
N ARG A 927 -95.31 9.73 -41.25
CA ARG A 927 -95.89 11.07 -41.47
C ARG A 927 -96.17 11.80 -40.16
N ALA A 928 -96.09 13.12 -40.19
CA ALA A 928 -96.53 13.97 -39.09
C ALA A 928 -97.05 15.33 -39.59
N THR A 929 -98.01 15.90 -38.86
CA THR A 929 -98.63 17.19 -39.19
C THR A 929 -98.40 18.18 -38.05
N ILE A 930 -97.97 19.40 -38.39
CA ILE A 930 -97.84 20.53 -37.45
C ILE A 930 -98.79 21.63 -37.90
N ASP A 931 -99.68 22.05 -37.00
CA ASP A 931 -100.62 23.13 -37.25
C ASP A 931 -100.00 24.46 -36.78
N ILE A 932 -99.85 25.44 -37.67
CA ILE A 932 -99.25 26.75 -37.35
C ILE A 932 -100.32 27.81 -37.47
N GLN A 933 -100.43 28.67 -36.46
CA GLN A 933 -101.34 29.82 -36.46
C GLN A 933 -100.57 31.12 -36.20
N ILE A 934 -100.63 32.04 -37.16
CA ILE A 934 -100.05 33.38 -37.01
C ILE A 934 -101.17 34.36 -36.65
N ILE A 935 -101.06 34.96 -35.47
CA ILE A 935 -102.02 35.89 -34.87
C ILE A 935 -101.50 37.33 -34.90
N ASP A 936 -102.40 38.30 -34.98
CA ASP A 936 -102.13 39.73 -35.02
C ASP A 936 -103.09 40.49 -34.10
N ARG A 937 -102.87 41.79 -33.89
CA ARG A 937 -103.85 42.68 -33.24
C ARG A 937 -105.13 42.76 -34.08
N PRO A 938 -106.30 42.97 -33.46
CA PRO A 938 -107.53 43.10 -34.22
C PRO A 938 -107.60 44.46 -34.91
N GLY A 939 -108.42 44.57 -35.96
CA GLY A 939 -108.80 45.87 -36.51
C GLY A 939 -109.64 46.69 -35.52
N PRO A 940 -109.89 47.98 -35.79
CA PRO A 940 -110.79 48.77 -34.97
C PRO A 940 -112.25 48.28 -35.11
N PRO A 941 -113.11 48.50 -34.09
CA PRO A 941 -114.55 48.27 -34.19
C PRO A 941 -115.14 48.96 -35.43
N GLN A 942 -116.11 48.37 -36.14
CA GLN A 942 -116.48 48.93 -37.45
C GLN A 942 -117.23 50.27 -37.36
N VAL A 943 -118.15 50.39 -36.41
CA VAL A 943 -118.97 51.60 -36.23
C VAL A 943 -119.17 51.84 -34.74
N VAL A 944 -119.00 53.08 -34.27
CA VAL A 944 -119.36 53.52 -32.91
C VAL A 944 -120.45 54.58 -33.01
N LYS A 945 -121.59 54.34 -32.35
CA LYS A 945 -122.77 55.20 -32.35
C LYS A 945 -123.08 55.70 -30.94
N ILE A 946 -123.55 56.93 -30.87
CA ILE A 946 -124.23 57.45 -29.69
C ILE A 946 -125.70 57.06 -29.84
N GLU A 947 -126.19 56.22 -28.94
CA GLU A 947 -127.58 55.72 -28.98
C GLU A 947 -128.52 56.66 -28.25
N ASP A 948 -128.13 57.12 -27.06
CA ASP A 948 -128.94 58.02 -26.25
C ASP A 948 -128.06 58.85 -25.30
N VAL A 949 -128.57 59.99 -24.86
CA VAL A 949 -127.91 60.91 -23.92
C VAL A 949 -128.93 61.40 -22.90
N TRP A 950 -128.70 61.09 -21.62
CA TRP A 950 -129.58 61.53 -20.53
C TRP A 950 -128.79 61.91 -19.28
N GLY A 951 -129.12 63.08 -18.71
CA GLY A 951 -128.44 63.58 -17.51
C GLY A 951 -126.93 63.71 -17.76
N GLU A 952 -126.13 63.02 -16.94
CA GLU A 952 -124.66 62.96 -17.04
C GLU A 952 -124.16 61.72 -17.81
N ASN A 953 -125.04 61.02 -18.54
CA ASN A 953 -124.76 59.73 -19.16
C ASN A 953 -124.93 59.75 -20.68
N VAL A 954 -124.11 58.97 -21.37
CA VAL A 954 -124.21 58.68 -22.81
C VAL A 954 -124.22 57.17 -23.00
N ALA A 955 -125.21 56.62 -23.69
CA ALA A 955 -125.18 55.25 -24.19
C ALA A 955 -124.48 55.20 -25.55
N LEU A 956 -123.48 54.32 -25.66
CA LEU A 956 -122.75 54.02 -26.88
C LEU A 956 -123.01 52.58 -27.30
N SER A 957 -123.11 52.35 -28.61
CA SER A 957 -123.06 51.01 -29.20
C SER A 957 -121.98 50.94 -30.27
N TRP A 958 -121.42 49.76 -30.46
CA TRP A 958 -120.49 49.50 -31.55
C TRP A 958 -120.64 48.11 -32.14
N THR A 959 -119.97 47.87 -33.26
CA THR A 959 -119.91 46.56 -33.92
C THR A 959 -118.49 45.99 -33.84
N PRO A 960 -118.33 44.68 -33.64
CA PRO A 960 -117.01 44.04 -33.62
C PRO A 960 -116.18 44.36 -34.87
N PRO A 961 -114.85 44.34 -34.75
CA PRO A 961 -113.98 44.55 -35.90
C PRO A 961 -114.22 43.50 -36.99
N LYS A 962 -114.06 43.91 -38.25
CA LYS A 962 -114.18 42.99 -39.40
C LYS A 962 -113.01 42.00 -39.45
N ASP A 963 -111.85 42.43 -39.00
CA ASP A 963 -110.65 41.63 -38.89
C ASP A 963 -110.32 41.45 -37.41
N ASP A 964 -110.38 40.23 -36.92
CA ASP A 964 -110.05 39.90 -35.54
C ASP A 964 -108.56 39.61 -35.34
N GLY A 965 -107.74 39.70 -36.41
CA GLY A 965 -106.31 39.41 -36.36
C GLY A 965 -106.01 37.91 -36.23
N ASN A 966 -106.90 37.01 -36.67
CA ASN A 966 -106.79 35.55 -36.48
C ASN A 966 -106.78 35.10 -34.99
N ALA A 967 -107.23 35.96 -34.07
CA ALA A 967 -107.40 35.63 -32.66
C ALA A 967 -108.72 36.20 -32.14
N ALA A 968 -109.43 35.46 -31.30
CA ALA A 968 -110.74 35.88 -30.80
C ALA A 968 -110.66 37.23 -30.06
N ILE A 969 -111.63 38.11 -30.32
CA ILE A 969 -111.77 39.38 -29.60
C ILE A 969 -112.08 39.08 -28.13
N THR A 970 -111.20 39.53 -27.24
CA THR A 970 -111.28 39.35 -25.79
C THR A 970 -111.99 40.52 -25.10
N GLY A 971 -112.02 41.71 -25.71
CA GLY A 971 -112.70 42.87 -25.14
C GLY A 971 -112.60 44.14 -25.99
N TYR A 972 -113.02 45.26 -25.41
CA TYR A 972 -113.00 46.60 -25.98
C TYR A 972 -112.56 47.63 -24.94
N THR A 973 -111.81 48.63 -25.38
CA THR A 973 -111.40 49.76 -24.53
C THR A 973 -112.01 51.05 -25.06
N ILE A 974 -112.70 51.78 -24.19
CA ILE A 974 -113.44 53.00 -24.54
C ILE A 974 -112.75 54.19 -23.90
N GLN A 975 -112.56 55.26 -24.67
CA GLN A 975 -112.00 56.51 -24.20
C GLN A 975 -112.93 57.67 -24.51
N LYS A 976 -112.93 58.71 -23.67
CA LYS A 976 -113.65 59.98 -23.87
C LYS A 976 -112.66 61.14 -24.00
N ALA A 977 -112.99 62.14 -24.80
CA ALA A 977 -112.30 63.42 -24.84
C ALA A 977 -113.30 64.57 -24.83
N ASP A 978 -113.06 65.59 -24.01
CA ASP A 978 -113.82 66.85 -24.08
C ASP A 978 -113.47 67.55 -25.40
N LYS A 979 -114.48 68.05 -26.13
CA LYS A 979 -114.31 68.64 -27.45
C LYS A 979 -113.43 69.89 -27.45
N LYS A 980 -113.35 70.61 -26.33
CA LYS A 980 -112.51 71.81 -26.20
C LYS A 980 -111.04 71.44 -25.97
N SER A 981 -110.76 70.48 -25.08
CA SER A 981 -109.38 70.09 -24.76
C SER A 981 -108.79 69.06 -25.72
N MET A 982 -109.64 68.21 -26.31
CA MET A 982 -109.26 67.06 -27.14
C MET A 982 -108.28 66.08 -26.47
N GLU A 983 -108.18 66.11 -25.14
CA GLU A 983 -107.40 65.15 -24.37
C GLU A 983 -108.22 63.89 -24.09
N TRP A 984 -107.65 62.72 -24.42
CA TRP A 984 -108.32 61.43 -24.29
C TRP A 984 -108.05 60.77 -22.94
N PHE A 985 -109.12 60.31 -22.30
CA PHE A 985 -109.08 59.56 -21.05
C PHE A 985 -109.79 58.23 -21.23
N THR A 986 -109.18 57.14 -20.76
CA THR A 986 -109.84 55.84 -20.74
C THR A 986 -110.96 55.82 -19.70
N VAL A 987 -112.14 55.38 -20.13
CA VAL A 987 -113.33 55.26 -19.27
C VAL A 987 -113.68 53.81 -18.98
N ILE A 988 -113.43 52.89 -19.90
CA ILE A 988 -113.63 51.45 -19.69
C ILE A 988 -112.52 50.68 -20.41
N GLU A 989 -111.95 49.66 -19.76
CA GLU A 989 -110.96 48.73 -20.32
C GLU A 989 -111.51 47.29 -20.31
N HIS A 990 -111.02 46.45 -21.23
CA HIS A 990 -111.31 45.01 -21.28
C HIS A 990 -112.81 44.66 -21.30
N TYR A 991 -113.62 45.50 -21.95
CA TYR A 991 -115.07 45.37 -21.92
C TYR A 991 -115.56 44.31 -22.90
N HIS A 992 -116.32 43.32 -22.44
CA HIS A 992 -116.71 42.16 -23.28
C HIS A 992 -117.99 42.37 -24.10
N ARG A 993 -118.72 43.48 -23.89
CA ARG A 993 -119.96 43.79 -24.64
C ARG A 993 -119.67 44.81 -25.72
N THR A 994 -120.60 44.93 -26.67
CA THR A 994 -120.53 45.90 -27.78
C THR A 994 -121.41 47.12 -27.59
N SER A 995 -121.79 47.42 -26.34
CA SER A 995 -122.55 48.60 -25.97
C SER A 995 -122.29 48.95 -24.52
N ALA A 996 -122.05 50.22 -24.20
CA ALA A 996 -121.76 50.69 -22.86
C ALA A 996 -122.40 52.05 -22.60
N THR A 997 -122.79 52.29 -21.35
CA THR A 997 -123.20 53.62 -20.87
C THR A 997 -122.02 54.26 -20.15
N ILE A 998 -121.62 55.44 -20.60
CA ILE A 998 -120.57 56.25 -19.98
C ILE A 998 -121.24 57.34 -19.14
N SER A 999 -120.93 57.35 -17.85
CA SER A 999 -121.47 58.29 -16.85
C SER A 999 -120.45 59.37 -16.44
N GLU A 1000 -120.86 60.26 -15.53
CA GLU A 1000 -120.01 61.34 -14.97
C GLU A 1000 -119.51 62.32 -16.05
N LEU A 1001 -120.38 62.68 -16.99
CA LEU A 1001 -120.13 63.70 -17.99
C LEU A 1001 -120.67 65.04 -17.50
N VAL A 1002 -119.86 66.09 -17.63
CA VAL A 1002 -120.25 67.44 -17.20
C VAL A 1002 -121.36 67.96 -18.12
N ILE A 1003 -122.50 68.30 -17.52
CA ILE A 1003 -123.67 68.82 -18.24
C ILE A 1003 -123.31 70.13 -18.97
N GLY A 1004 -123.64 70.21 -20.25
CA GLY A 1004 -123.33 71.33 -21.13
C GLY A 1004 -121.99 71.22 -21.88
N ASN A 1005 -121.15 70.24 -21.56
CA ASN A 1005 -119.94 69.94 -22.35
C ASN A 1005 -120.27 68.99 -23.51
N GLU A 1006 -119.41 69.02 -24.53
CA GLU A 1006 -119.47 68.13 -25.69
C GLU A 1006 -118.30 67.14 -25.63
N TYR A 1007 -118.57 65.85 -25.82
CA TYR A 1007 -117.54 64.80 -25.74
C TYR A 1007 -117.46 63.96 -27.02
N TYR A 1008 -116.24 63.62 -27.43
CA TYR A 1008 -116.00 62.53 -28.39
C TYR A 1008 -115.70 61.24 -27.66
N PHE A 1009 -116.10 60.11 -28.25
CA PHE A 1009 -115.76 58.79 -27.75
C PHE A 1009 -115.02 58.01 -28.82
N ARG A 1010 -114.04 57.21 -28.43
CA ARG A 1010 -113.39 56.25 -29.32
C ARG A 1010 -113.28 54.89 -28.67
N VAL A 1011 -113.46 53.84 -29.46
CA VAL A 1011 -113.45 52.46 -29.01
C VAL A 1011 -112.35 51.69 -29.75
N PHE A 1012 -111.51 51.01 -28.99
CA PHE A 1012 -110.52 50.05 -29.46
C PHE A 1012 -111.07 48.64 -29.29
N ALA A 1013 -110.76 47.73 -30.21
CA ALA A 1013 -111.00 46.29 -30.03
C ALA A 1013 -109.75 45.65 -29.44
N GLU A 1014 -109.91 44.55 -28.69
CA GLU A 1014 -108.81 43.88 -28.04
C GLU A 1014 -108.88 42.37 -28.30
N ASN A 1015 -107.73 41.77 -28.61
CA ASN A 1015 -107.55 40.32 -28.59
C ASN A 1015 -106.29 39.96 -27.80
N MET A 1016 -105.87 38.69 -27.78
CA MET A 1016 -104.67 38.24 -27.06
C MET A 1016 -103.32 38.86 -27.53
N CYS A 1017 -103.31 39.57 -28.66
CA CYS A 1017 -102.16 40.34 -29.16
C CYS A 1017 -102.17 41.80 -28.69
N GLY A 1018 -103.27 42.26 -28.08
CA GLY A 1018 -103.45 43.60 -27.54
C GLY A 1018 -104.55 44.39 -28.26
N LEU A 1019 -104.54 45.70 -28.02
CA LEU A 1019 -105.50 46.65 -28.61
C LEU A 1019 -105.26 46.82 -30.11
N SER A 1020 -106.35 47.10 -30.83
CA SER A 1020 -106.31 47.55 -32.22
C SER A 1020 -105.42 48.79 -32.36
N GLU A 1021 -104.69 48.89 -33.46
CA GLU A 1021 -103.78 50.02 -33.71
C GLU A 1021 -104.54 51.35 -33.76
N ASP A 1022 -105.68 51.33 -34.45
CA ASP A 1022 -106.63 52.43 -34.49
C ASP A 1022 -107.81 52.20 -33.54
N ALA A 1023 -108.49 53.28 -33.15
CA ALA A 1023 -109.83 53.22 -32.57
C ALA A 1023 -110.85 53.77 -33.55
N THR A 1024 -112.09 53.32 -33.42
CA THR A 1024 -113.20 53.96 -34.11
C THR A 1024 -113.81 55.02 -33.22
N MET A 1025 -113.78 56.26 -33.69
CA MET A 1025 -114.33 57.42 -33.00
C MET A 1025 -115.80 57.66 -33.41
N THR A 1026 -116.60 58.22 -32.50
CA THR A 1026 -117.91 58.75 -32.85
C THR A 1026 -117.77 59.83 -33.91
N LYS A 1027 -118.63 59.82 -34.94
CA LYS A 1027 -118.62 60.82 -36.01
C LYS A 1027 -119.05 62.21 -35.52
N GLU A 1028 -119.82 62.25 -34.45
CA GLU A 1028 -120.37 63.45 -33.82
C GLU A 1028 -120.02 63.44 -32.32
N SER A 1029 -119.94 64.63 -31.71
CA SER A 1029 -119.76 64.78 -30.27
C SER A 1029 -121.10 64.62 -29.55
N ALA A 1030 -121.16 63.88 -28.44
CA ALA A 1030 -122.36 63.82 -27.60
C ALA A 1030 -122.55 65.16 -26.87
N VAL A 1031 -123.70 65.81 -27.09
CA VAL A 1031 -124.07 67.06 -26.42
C VAL A 1031 -124.86 66.72 -25.16
N ILE A 1032 -124.29 66.99 -23.98
CA ILE A 1032 -124.94 66.65 -22.70
C ILE A 1032 -125.96 67.76 -22.34
N ALA A 1033 -127.24 67.53 -22.65
CA ALA A 1033 -128.32 68.54 -22.53
C ALA A 1033 -128.99 68.61 -21.14
N LYS A 1034 -129.43 69.82 -20.75
CA LYS A 1034 -129.86 70.21 -19.39
C LYS A 1034 -131.30 69.84 -18.96
N ASP A 1035 -132.19 69.36 -19.83
CA ASP A 1035 -133.60 69.22 -19.46
C ASP A 1035 -134.24 67.90 -19.94
N GLY A 1036 -134.84 67.18 -18.99
CA GLY A 1036 -135.33 65.81 -19.16
C GLY A 1036 -136.71 65.69 -19.80
N LYS A 1037 -136.90 64.60 -20.56
CA LYS A 1037 -138.22 63.97 -20.82
C LYS A 1037 -138.06 62.45 -20.88
N ILE A 1038 -138.84 61.79 -20.01
CA ILE A 1038 -138.95 60.34 -19.82
C ILE A 1038 -139.93 59.76 -20.86
N TYR A 1039 -139.60 58.62 -21.48
CA TYR A 1039 -140.59 57.66 -21.97
C TYR A 1039 -140.27 56.23 -21.51
N LYS A 1040 -141.28 55.58 -20.93
CA LYS A 1040 -141.29 54.21 -20.43
C LYS A 1040 -141.61 53.21 -21.54
N ASN A 1041 -141.04 52.01 -21.36
CA ASN A 1041 -141.17 50.72 -22.04
C ASN A 1041 -142.61 50.26 -22.42
N PRO A 1042 -142.73 49.46 -23.50
CA PRO A 1042 -143.51 48.21 -23.46
C PRO A 1042 -142.68 47.01 -24.01
N VAL A 1043 -142.36 45.99 -23.20
CA VAL A 1043 -143.05 44.69 -22.98
C VAL A 1043 -142.77 43.62 -24.07
N TYR A 1044 -142.30 42.44 -23.64
CA TYR A 1044 -142.68 41.05 -24.03
C TYR A 1044 -141.81 40.08 -23.17
N GLU A 1045 -142.30 39.66 -21.99
CA GLU A 1045 -143.00 38.39 -21.67
C GLU A 1045 -142.10 37.15 -21.51
N ASP A 1046 -142.03 36.68 -20.25
CA ASP A 1046 -141.43 35.44 -19.76
C ASP A 1046 -142.34 34.22 -20.04
N PHE A 1047 -141.73 33.07 -20.37
CA PHE A 1047 -142.36 31.74 -20.28
C PHE A 1047 -141.47 30.77 -19.50
N ASP A 1048 -142.00 30.30 -18.37
CA ASP A 1048 -141.45 29.27 -17.49
C ASP A 1048 -141.33 27.90 -18.20
N PHE A 1049 -140.11 27.35 -18.29
CA PHE A 1049 -139.88 25.95 -18.67
C PHE A 1049 -139.25 25.18 -17.51
N THR A 1050 -139.85 24.04 -17.15
CA THR A 1050 -139.27 23.03 -16.26
C THR A 1050 -138.34 22.08 -17.05
N GLU A 1051 -137.18 21.72 -16.49
CA GLU A 1051 -136.09 21.01 -17.17
C GLU A 1051 -135.41 20.01 -16.19
N ALA A 1052 -135.23 18.75 -16.61
CA ALA A 1052 -134.46 17.74 -15.86
C ALA A 1052 -132.97 18.15 -15.75
N PRO A 1053 -132.21 17.68 -14.76
CA PRO A 1053 -130.86 18.18 -14.55
C PRO A 1053 -129.94 17.70 -15.67
N MET A 1054 -129.17 18.62 -16.25
CA MET A 1054 -128.19 18.35 -17.30
C MET A 1054 -126.89 19.08 -17.01
N PHE A 1055 -125.76 18.40 -17.13
CA PHE A 1055 -124.46 19.06 -17.06
C PHE A 1055 -124.17 19.79 -18.37
N THR A 1056 -124.10 21.12 -18.31
CA THR A 1056 -123.69 21.99 -19.43
C THR A 1056 -122.18 22.13 -19.52
N GLN A 1057 -121.48 21.90 -18.40
CA GLN A 1057 -120.03 21.84 -18.38
C GLN A 1057 -119.58 20.59 -17.60
N PRO A 1058 -118.92 19.63 -18.27
CA PRO A 1058 -118.54 18.37 -17.66
C PRO A 1058 -117.35 18.53 -16.71
N LEU A 1059 -117.17 17.55 -15.80
CA LEU A 1059 -115.92 17.43 -15.05
C LEU A 1059 -114.80 16.93 -15.95
N VAL A 1060 -113.60 17.48 -15.78
CA VAL A 1060 -112.40 17.11 -16.56
C VAL A 1060 -111.36 16.52 -15.63
N ASN A 1061 -110.69 15.45 -16.09
CA ASN A 1061 -109.56 14.87 -15.38
C ASN A 1061 -108.49 15.93 -15.15
N THR A 1062 -108.01 16.07 -13.92
CA THR A 1062 -107.08 17.14 -13.55
C THR A 1062 -105.97 16.65 -12.62
N TYR A 1063 -104.94 17.46 -12.48
CA TYR A 1063 -103.81 17.19 -11.60
C TYR A 1063 -103.67 18.31 -10.58
N ALA A 1064 -103.39 17.97 -9.33
CA ALA A 1064 -103.11 18.94 -8.27
C ALA A 1064 -101.71 18.73 -7.70
N VAL A 1065 -101.14 19.77 -7.08
CA VAL A 1065 -99.85 19.68 -6.41
C VAL A 1065 -100.06 19.54 -4.92
N ALA A 1066 -99.36 18.60 -4.28
CA ALA A 1066 -99.51 18.35 -2.86
C ALA A 1066 -99.24 19.63 -2.04
N GLY A 1067 -100.19 20.04 -1.20
CA GLY A 1067 -100.07 21.24 -0.34
C GLY A 1067 -100.72 22.54 -0.85
N TYR A 1068 -101.21 22.61 -2.09
CA TYR A 1068 -101.96 23.76 -2.65
C TYR A 1068 -103.41 23.39 -2.96
N ASN A 1069 -104.40 24.23 -2.60
CA ASN A 1069 -105.82 23.91 -2.78
C ASN A 1069 -106.16 23.51 -4.22
N ALA A 1070 -106.97 22.45 -4.36
CA ALA A 1070 -107.48 21.97 -5.64
C ALA A 1070 -108.98 22.25 -5.76
N THR A 1071 -109.46 22.59 -6.95
CA THR A 1071 -110.88 22.84 -7.22
C THR A 1071 -111.38 22.00 -8.39
N LEU A 1072 -112.55 21.39 -8.22
CA LEU A 1072 -113.28 20.64 -9.24
C LEU A 1072 -114.60 21.34 -9.53
N ASN A 1073 -114.79 21.78 -10.77
CA ASN A 1073 -115.95 22.57 -11.17
C ASN A 1073 -116.73 21.88 -12.28
N CYS A 1074 -118.05 21.87 -12.16
CA CYS A 1074 -118.97 21.49 -13.22
C CYS A 1074 -120.18 22.43 -13.21
N SER A 1075 -120.86 22.56 -14.34
CA SER A 1075 -122.04 23.42 -14.44
C SER A 1075 -123.25 22.55 -14.78
N VAL A 1076 -124.33 22.71 -14.02
CA VAL A 1076 -125.57 21.96 -14.13
C VAL A 1076 -126.75 22.91 -14.24
N ARG A 1077 -127.62 22.66 -15.22
CA ARG A 1077 -128.89 23.34 -15.44
C ARG A 1077 -130.03 22.40 -15.10
N GLY A 1078 -131.11 22.92 -14.54
CA GLY A 1078 -132.34 22.18 -14.25
C GLY A 1078 -133.33 23.06 -13.50
N ASN A 1079 -134.62 22.92 -13.80
CA ASN A 1079 -135.73 23.65 -13.18
C ASN A 1079 -136.87 22.66 -12.85
N PRO A 1080 -137.16 22.34 -11.58
CA PRO A 1080 -136.65 22.94 -10.34
C PRO A 1080 -135.15 22.73 -10.12
N LYS A 1081 -134.51 23.66 -9.39
CA LYS A 1081 -133.05 23.67 -9.15
C LYS A 1081 -132.58 22.33 -8.57
N PRO A 1082 -131.62 21.62 -9.21
CA PRO A 1082 -131.19 20.30 -8.76
C PRO A 1082 -130.35 20.34 -7.49
N LYS A 1083 -130.55 19.34 -6.62
CA LYS A 1083 -129.75 19.06 -5.44
C LYS A 1083 -128.46 18.34 -5.83
N ILE A 1084 -127.33 18.82 -5.31
CA ILE A 1084 -125.99 18.38 -5.72
C ILE A 1084 -125.33 17.55 -4.61
N THR A 1085 -124.77 16.41 -5.00
CA THR A 1085 -124.03 15.49 -4.13
C THR A 1085 -122.69 15.15 -4.76
N TRP A 1086 -121.59 15.31 -4.01
CA TRP A 1086 -120.26 14.93 -4.47
C TRP A 1086 -119.81 13.61 -3.83
N MET A 1087 -119.10 12.79 -4.60
CA MET A 1087 -118.59 11.49 -4.18
C MET A 1087 -117.11 11.36 -4.54
N LYS A 1088 -116.32 10.70 -3.69
CA LYS A 1088 -114.95 10.26 -3.97
C LYS A 1088 -114.91 8.74 -3.94
N ASN A 1089 -114.49 8.12 -5.04
CA ASN A 1089 -114.45 6.67 -5.22
C ASN A 1089 -115.77 5.98 -4.84
N LYS A 1090 -116.90 6.57 -5.28
CA LYS A 1090 -118.28 6.12 -5.02
C LYS A 1090 -118.76 6.22 -3.56
N VAL A 1091 -118.02 6.90 -2.68
CA VAL A 1091 -118.45 7.22 -1.32
C VAL A 1091 -118.83 8.70 -1.24
N THR A 1092 -120.01 9.01 -0.70
CA THR A 1092 -120.50 10.39 -0.54
C THR A 1092 -119.58 11.19 0.37
N ILE A 1093 -119.15 12.35 -0.11
CA ILE A 1093 -118.37 13.30 0.66
C ILE A 1093 -119.35 14.03 1.60
N VAL A 1094 -119.14 13.87 2.90
CA VAL A 1094 -119.88 14.56 3.95
C VAL A 1094 -119.13 15.81 4.40
N ASP A 1095 -119.82 16.73 5.07
CA ASP A 1095 -119.28 18.02 5.49
C ASP A 1095 -118.05 17.83 6.40
N ASP A 1096 -116.86 18.19 5.90
CA ASP A 1096 -115.54 18.06 6.55
C ASP A 1096 -114.79 19.39 6.30
N PRO A 1097 -114.09 19.98 7.28
CA PRO A 1097 -113.38 21.26 7.12
C PRO A 1097 -112.37 21.31 5.96
N ARG A 1098 -111.95 20.16 5.45
CA ARG A 1098 -111.03 20.02 4.29
C ARG A 1098 -111.74 20.09 2.94
N TYR A 1099 -113.03 19.78 2.87
CA TYR A 1099 -113.84 19.84 1.64
C TYR A 1099 -114.82 21.01 1.73
N ARG A 1100 -114.77 21.93 0.77
CA ARG A 1100 -115.72 23.02 0.69
C ARG A 1100 -116.54 22.91 -0.59
N MET A 1101 -117.83 22.63 -0.44
CA MET A 1101 -118.79 22.49 -1.55
C MET A 1101 -119.68 23.73 -1.63
N PHE A 1102 -119.80 24.32 -2.81
CA PHE A 1102 -120.73 25.44 -3.02
C PHE A 1102 -121.27 25.43 -4.45
N SER A 1103 -122.49 25.96 -4.61
CA SER A 1103 -123.18 26.04 -5.89
C SER A 1103 -123.72 27.45 -6.11
N ASN A 1104 -123.27 28.12 -7.16
CA ASN A 1104 -123.71 29.47 -7.53
C ASN A 1104 -124.14 29.50 -9.00
N GLN A 1105 -125.37 29.97 -9.27
CA GLN A 1105 -125.93 30.12 -10.62
C GLN A 1105 -125.72 28.90 -11.55
N GLY A 1106 -125.89 27.68 -11.03
CA GLY A 1106 -125.73 26.43 -11.80
C GLY A 1106 -124.29 25.90 -11.82
N VAL A 1107 -123.28 26.66 -11.43
CA VAL A 1107 -121.90 26.17 -11.28
C VAL A 1107 -121.74 25.52 -9.91
N CYS A 1108 -121.31 24.27 -9.90
CA CYS A 1108 -121.10 23.44 -8.73
C CYS A 1108 -119.61 23.18 -8.56
N THR A 1109 -119.06 23.60 -7.42
CA THR A 1109 -117.63 23.56 -7.12
C THR A 1109 -117.36 22.72 -5.87
N LEU A 1110 -116.37 21.83 -5.96
CA LEU A 1110 -115.75 21.14 -4.83
C LEU A 1110 -114.30 21.63 -4.68
N GLU A 1111 -114.01 22.35 -3.60
CA GLU A 1111 -112.66 22.73 -3.20
C GLU A 1111 -112.09 21.73 -2.20
N ILE A 1112 -110.89 21.22 -2.46
CA ILE A 1112 -110.11 20.34 -1.58
C ILE A 1112 -108.93 21.15 -1.07
N ARG A 1113 -108.91 21.44 0.24
CA ARG A 1113 -107.85 22.26 0.84
C ARG A 1113 -106.60 21.43 1.12
N LYS A 1114 -105.46 21.90 0.60
CA LYS A 1114 -104.13 21.27 0.76
C LYS A 1114 -104.14 19.74 0.53
N PRO A 1115 -104.47 19.26 -0.68
CA PRO A 1115 -104.57 17.84 -0.99
C PRO A 1115 -103.22 17.13 -0.83
N SER A 1116 -103.26 15.87 -0.40
CA SER A 1116 -102.15 14.93 -0.31
C SER A 1116 -102.20 13.91 -1.45
N PRO A 1117 -101.16 13.08 -1.67
CA PRO A 1117 -101.21 11.99 -2.65
C PRO A 1117 -102.39 11.02 -2.49
N TYR A 1118 -102.90 10.85 -1.25
CA TYR A 1118 -104.07 10.02 -0.95
C TYR A 1118 -105.41 10.68 -1.31
N ASP A 1119 -105.39 11.97 -1.66
CA ASP A 1119 -106.52 12.70 -2.19
C ASP A 1119 -106.74 12.47 -3.69
N GLY A 1120 -105.79 11.81 -4.35
CA GLY A 1120 -106.00 11.29 -5.70
C GLY A 1120 -107.09 10.22 -5.76
N GLY A 1121 -107.89 10.23 -6.83
CA GLY A 1121 -109.01 9.30 -6.99
C GLY A 1121 -110.02 9.76 -8.04
N THR A 1122 -111.08 8.98 -8.21
CA THR A 1122 -112.21 9.34 -9.07
C THR A 1122 -113.23 10.12 -8.26
N TYR A 1123 -113.54 11.33 -8.69
CA TYR A 1123 -114.55 12.19 -8.09
C TYR A 1123 -115.76 12.26 -9.02
N SER A 1124 -116.96 12.13 -8.46
CA SER A 1124 -118.19 12.31 -9.22
C SER A 1124 -119.11 13.36 -8.59
N CYS A 1125 -119.81 14.09 -9.45
CA CYS A 1125 -120.83 15.05 -9.08
C CYS A 1125 -122.19 14.53 -9.59
N LYS A 1126 -123.13 14.37 -8.67
CA LYS A 1126 -124.48 13.88 -8.94
C LYS A 1126 -125.50 14.98 -8.67
N ALA A 1127 -126.34 15.25 -9.66
CA ALA A 1127 -127.39 16.25 -9.61
C ALA A 1127 -128.77 15.60 -9.74
N VAL A 1128 -129.69 15.96 -8.84
CA VAL A 1128 -131.02 15.35 -8.73
C VAL A 1128 -132.10 16.44 -8.58
N ASN A 1129 -133.12 16.43 -9.43
CA ASN A 1129 -134.39 17.12 -9.18
C ASN A 1129 -135.56 16.15 -9.40
N ASP A 1130 -136.79 16.62 -9.23
CA ASP A 1130 -138.00 15.79 -9.31
C ASP A 1130 -138.22 15.17 -10.71
N LEU A 1131 -137.50 15.63 -11.74
CA LEU A 1131 -137.62 15.17 -13.12
C LEU A 1131 -136.51 14.22 -13.56
N GLY A 1132 -135.42 14.09 -12.80
CA GLY A 1132 -134.33 13.21 -13.19
C GLY A 1132 -133.07 13.28 -12.33
N THR A 1133 -132.14 12.37 -12.61
CA THR A 1133 -130.84 12.27 -11.96
C THR A 1133 -129.76 12.09 -13.01
N VAL A 1134 -128.70 12.89 -12.93
CA VAL A 1134 -127.50 12.77 -13.78
C VAL A 1134 -126.24 12.77 -12.92
N GLU A 1135 -125.21 12.06 -13.36
CA GLU A 1135 -123.92 11.95 -12.67
C GLU A 1135 -122.78 12.04 -13.69
N ILE A 1136 -121.71 12.74 -13.33
CA ILE A 1136 -120.47 12.81 -14.12
C ILE A 1136 -119.26 12.62 -13.24
N GLU A 1137 -118.21 11.98 -13.77
CA GLU A 1137 -116.97 11.67 -13.06
C GLU A 1137 -115.72 12.26 -13.71
N CYS A 1138 -114.71 12.56 -12.90
CA CYS A 1138 -113.35 12.81 -13.34
C CYS A 1138 -112.33 12.20 -12.39
N LYS A 1139 -111.08 12.08 -12.86
CA LYS A 1139 -109.95 11.60 -12.07
C LYS A 1139 -109.06 12.77 -11.65
N LEU A 1140 -108.77 12.85 -10.35
CA LEU A 1140 -107.79 13.76 -9.77
C LEU A 1140 -106.50 13.00 -9.47
N GLU A 1141 -105.37 13.47 -9.99
CA GLU A 1141 -104.03 12.95 -9.68
C GLU A 1141 -103.20 14.01 -8.93
N VAL A 1142 -102.75 13.70 -7.72
CA VAL A 1142 -101.98 14.64 -6.90
C VAL A 1142 -100.48 14.33 -7.02
N LYS A 1143 -99.71 15.25 -7.60
CA LYS A 1143 -98.26 15.12 -7.81
C LYS A 1143 -97.48 15.73 -6.65
N VAL A 1144 -96.46 15.00 -6.18
CA VAL A 1144 -95.47 15.50 -5.21
C VAL A 1144 -94.31 16.10 -6.00
N VAL A 1145 -93.92 17.34 -5.69
CA VAL A 1145 -92.74 17.94 -6.32
C VAL A 1145 -91.51 17.37 -5.63
N ALA A 1146 -90.69 16.62 -6.37
CA ALA A 1146 -89.33 16.29 -5.94
C ALA A 1146 -88.47 17.56 -6.05
N GLN A 1147 -87.70 17.87 -4.99
CA GLN A 1147 -86.64 18.88 -5.08
C GLN A 1147 -85.48 18.37 -5.93
#